data_AF-A0A803VKB4-F1
#
_entry.id   AF-A0A803VKB4-F1
#
_cell.length_a   1.000
_cell.length_b   1.000
_cell.length_c   1.000
_cell.angle_alpha   90.00
_cell.angle_beta   90.00
_cell.angle_gamma   90.00
#
_symmetry.space_group_name_H-M   'P 1'
#
loop_
_entity.id
_entity.type
_entity.pdbx_description
1 polymer ?
#
loop_
_entity_poly.entity_id
_entity_poly.type
_entity_poly.pdbx_seq_one_letter_code
_entity_poly.pdbx_strand_id
1 'polypeptide(L)'
;MLDPDLDSANRNGSIFGSPVVQVPHGNSPELVLSPVSVKDSGFYICRVNSESSFMFSRWARLEVRELQDAPHGPLMGLPENKLCICNQPQPQNLTVGDALVLECGAVGNPIPNYQWFRNGSPLANGSQNVYTVTYVDVGHQGTYWCHVFNDREDEDSKKVEVIIDPREESSRRPVATDKVALLIGNMSYWNHPQLKAPMVDVYELTSLLRQLDFKVVSLLDLTESEMRNAVDEFLLLLDEGVYGLLYYAGHGYENYGNSFLVPVDAPSPCHSADCLCVQSILRPMREKQTGLSVLLLDMCRQRNEYDDTIPNLDALKVTANIVFGYATCQGAEAFEIQQLGLANGIFVKFLKDRLLEDKKVTVLLDEVAEDMGKCPLTKGKQALEIRSSLSEQRALTDPVQQSTSSAESLARNLQWAKAHELPESMSLEFQCGVEIQLGFAAEFSNVMIIYTQIVRKPPEITACRAHITDFPLDLDVDPKETNKGTPEETGSYLVSKDLPKHCLYTRLSALQKLREHLIFTVCLHYEYSGMEDTMDERKEINIGKPLIAKLGLHRGFKPRNCPPTCCVPGYPFHNPVESSPEAAEYYTPSHCHPSSCPGVHHPNCACSTSITQPGACSCNGTSSTLASRRELQHYSPTVEKSNVPVETSDDAVELGFLLSGSLSFSEQQ
;
A
#
# COMPACT_ATOMS: atom_id res chain seq x y z
N MET A 1 -33.01 -27.71 -49.70
CA MET A 1 -33.89 -26.55 -49.40
C MET A 1 -34.24 -26.63 -47.93
N LEU A 2 -34.06 -25.55 -47.18
CA LEU A 2 -34.49 -25.47 -45.78
C LEU A 2 -35.97 -25.08 -45.74
N ASP A 3 -36.73 -25.72 -44.87
CA ASP A 3 -38.17 -25.54 -44.68
C ASP A 3 -38.43 -24.21 -43.91
N PRO A 4 -39.19 -23.23 -44.45
CA PRO A 4 -39.32 -21.90 -43.85
C PRO A 4 -39.97 -21.88 -42.45
N ASP A 5 -40.64 -22.95 -42.03
CA ASP A 5 -41.27 -23.05 -40.70
C ASP A 5 -40.28 -23.22 -39.53
N LEU A 6 -39.01 -23.56 -39.80
CA LEU A 6 -37.98 -23.78 -38.77
C LEU A 6 -37.71 -22.54 -37.90
N ASP A 7 -38.02 -21.33 -38.40
CA ASP A 7 -37.82 -20.08 -37.67
C ASP A 7 -38.84 -19.87 -36.52
N SER A 8 -39.91 -20.67 -36.47
CA SER A 8 -40.84 -20.70 -35.34
C SER A 8 -40.24 -21.33 -34.07
N ALA A 9 -39.39 -22.35 -34.22
CA ALA A 9 -38.70 -23.00 -33.10
C ALA A 9 -37.66 -22.07 -32.45
N ASN A 10 -37.08 -21.16 -33.23
CA ASN A 10 -36.12 -20.15 -32.76
C ASN A 10 -36.71 -19.20 -31.71
N ARG A 11 -38.02 -18.88 -31.81
CA ARG A 11 -38.66 -17.86 -30.96
C ARG A 11 -38.94 -18.29 -29.52
N ASN A 12 -38.92 -19.59 -29.23
CA ASN A 12 -39.14 -20.14 -27.88
C ASN A 12 -37.85 -20.61 -27.18
N GLY A 13 -36.67 -20.22 -27.68
CA GLY A 13 -35.41 -20.37 -26.95
C GLY A 13 -34.27 -20.97 -27.76
N SER A 14 -33.69 -20.18 -28.68
CA SER A 14 -32.35 -20.47 -29.18
C SER A 14 -31.32 -20.09 -28.11
N ILE A 15 -30.77 -21.10 -27.41
CA ILE A 15 -29.73 -20.91 -26.38
C ILE A 15 -28.31 -20.97 -26.99
N PHE A 16 -28.14 -21.57 -28.19
CA PHE A 16 -26.83 -21.98 -28.70
C PHE A 16 -26.49 -21.63 -30.17
N GLY A 17 -27.24 -20.74 -30.82
CA GLY A 17 -26.82 -20.07 -32.07
C GLY A 17 -26.53 -20.97 -33.30
N SER A 18 -26.92 -22.24 -33.26
CA SER A 18 -26.67 -23.24 -34.30
C SER A 18 -27.96 -23.57 -35.06
N PRO A 19 -27.93 -23.80 -36.39
CA PRO A 19 -29.13 -24.08 -37.16
C PRO A 19 -29.73 -25.45 -36.78
N VAL A 20 -31.05 -25.50 -36.59
CA VAL A 20 -31.77 -26.75 -36.36
C VAL A 20 -31.85 -27.53 -37.68
N VAL A 21 -31.32 -28.75 -37.68
CA VAL A 21 -31.26 -29.64 -38.86
C VAL A 21 -32.21 -30.82 -38.66
N GLN A 22 -32.94 -31.21 -39.71
CA GLN A 22 -33.77 -32.42 -39.67
C GLN A 22 -32.88 -33.67 -39.62
N VAL A 23 -33.14 -34.57 -38.66
CA VAL A 23 -32.46 -35.87 -38.57
C VAL A 23 -32.95 -36.76 -39.73
N PRO A 24 -32.04 -37.28 -40.59
CA PRO A 24 -32.44 -38.16 -41.69
C PRO A 24 -33.21 -39.38 -41.18
N HIS A 25 -34.30 -39.74 -41.87
CA HIS A 25 -35.16 -40.87 -41.53
C HIS A 25 -35.87 -40.81 -40.16
N GLY A 26 -35.82 -39.69 -39.44
CA GLY A 26 -36.55 -39.46 -38.18
C GLY A 26 -38.05 -39.19 -38.35
N ASN A 27 -38.75 -39.99 -39.17
CA ASN A 27 -40.19 -39.83 -39.46
C ASN A 27 -41.09 -40.88 -38.77
N SER A 28 -40.52 -41.63 -37.82
CA SER A 28 -41.19 -42.59 -36.95
C SER A 28 -41.55 -41.92 -35.60
N PRO A 29 -42.58 -42.40 -34.87
CA PRO A 29 -42.81 -41.99 -33.47
C PRO A 29 -41.65 -42.34 -32.52
N GLU A 30 -40.74 -43.23 -32.95
CA GLU A 30 -39.51 -43.59 -32.26
C GLU A 30 -38.29 -43.31 -33.15
N LEU A 31 -37.32 -42.54 -32.64
CA LEU A 31 -36.04 -42.27 -33.30
C LEU A 31 -34.98 -43.23 -32.78
N VAL A 32 -34.54 -44.16 -33.63
CA VAL A 32 -33.49 -45.13 -33.31
C VAL A 32 -32.19 -44.73 -34.00
N LEU A 33 -31.13 -44.50 -33.20
CA LEU A 33 -29.78 -44.20 -33.68
C LEU A 33 -28.91 -45.45 -33.50
N SER A 34 -28.59 -46.15 -34.60
CA SER A 34 -27.77 -47.35 -34.57
C SER A 34 -27.00 -47.55 -35.89
N PRO A 35 -25.67 -47.74 -35.86
CA PRO A 35 -24.79 -47.60 -34.69
C PRO A 35 -24.70 -46.13 -34.25
N VAL A 36 -24.68 -45.89 -32.94
CA VAL A 36 -24.54 -44.53 -32.38
C VAL A 36 -23.06 -44.13 -32.29
N SER A 37 -22.77 -42.85 -32.47
CA SER A 37 -21.42 -42.27 -32.47
C SER A 37 -21.36 -40.97 -31.66
N VAL A 38 -20.16 -40.51 -31.29
CA VAL A 38 -19.98 -39.25 -30.54
C VAL A 38 -20.60 -38.04 -31.27
N LYS A 39 -20.66 -38.08 -32.61
CA LYS A 39 -21.28 -37.04 -33.46
C LYS A 39 -22.79 -36.93 -33.30
N ASP A 40 -23.44 -37.96 -32.77
CA ASP A 40 -24.87 -37.97 -32.46
C ASP A 40 -25.17 -37.32 -31.09
N SER A 41 -24.14 -36.84 -30.37
CA SER A 41 -24.35 -35.99 -29.20
C SER A 41 -24.97 -34.65 -29.61
N GLY A 42 -26.05 -34.24 -28.96
CA GLY A 42 -26.73 -32.98 -29.29
C GLY A 42 -28.08 -32.81 -28.60
N PHE A 43 -28.77 -31.72 -28.96
CA PHE A 43 -30.13 -31.46 -28.53
C PHE A 43 -31.11 -31.86 -29.63
N TYR A 44 -32.03 -32.76 -29.28
CA TYR A 44 -33.06 -33.31 -30.15
C TYR A 44 -34.42 -32.74 -29.76
N ILE A 45 -35.26 -32.45 -30.75
CA ILE A 45 -36.64 -32.00 -30.57
C ILE A 45 -37.53 -32.68 -31.61
N CYS A 46 -38.64 -33.26 -31.18
CA CYS A 46 -39.59 -33.90 -32.09
C CYS A 46 -40.60 -32.86 -32.57
N ARG A 47 -40.84 -32.75 -33.88
CA ARG A 47 -41.92 -31.97 -34.49
C ARG A 47 -43.04 -32.92 -34.90
N VAL A 48 -44.23 -32.76 -34.32
CA VAL A 48 -45.44 -33.46 -34.74
C VAL A 48 -46.26 -32.52 -35.61
N ASN A 49 -46.56 -32.93 -36.84
CA ASN A 49 -47.34 -32.15 -37.80
C ASN A 49 -48.73 -32.76 -38.00
N SER A 50 -49.71 -31.87 -38.18
CA SER A 50 -51.03 -32.13 -38.75
C SER A 50 -51.18 -31.27 -40.03
N GLU A 51 -52.24 -31.48 -40.83
CA GLU A 51 -52.43 -30.77 -42.11
C GLU A 51 -52.48 -29.24 -42.00
N SER A 52 -52.72 -28.69 -40.81
CA SER A 52 -52.86 -27.25 -40.56
C SER A 52 -52.14 -26.72 -39.30
N SER A 53 -51.39 -27.57 -38.59
CA SER A 53 -50.70 -27.18 -37.36
C SER A 53 -49.50 -28.06 -37.05
N PHE A 54 -48.59 -27.59 -36.19
CA PHE A 54 -47.50 -28.39 -35.66
C PHE A 54 -47.25 -28.09 -34.19
N MET A 55 -46.67 -29.05 -33.49
CA MET A 55 -46.18 -28.90 -32.12
C MET A 55 -44.77 -29.48 -31.99
N PHE A 56 -43.97 -28.88 -31.14
CA PHE A 56 -42.65 -29.40 -30.77
C PHE A 56 -42.70 -30.04 -29.37
N SER A 57 -41.91 -31.09 -29.16
CA SER A 57 -41.63 -31.61 -27.82
C SER A 57 -40.77 -30.63 -27.01
N ARG A 58 -40.56 -30.94 -25.72
CA ARG A 58 -39.39 -30.43 -25.00
C ARG A 58 -38.10 -30.91 -25.69
N TRP A 59 -37.02 -30.13 -25.56
CA TRP A 59 -35.67 -30.56 -25.95
C TRP A 59 -35.23 -31.76 -25.10
N ALA A 60 -34.61 -32.75 -25.74
CA ALA A 60 -33.90 -33.85 -25.11
C ALA A 60 -32.41 -33.72 -25.44
N ARG A 61 -31.53 -33.77 -24.44
CA ARG A 61 -30.08 -33.81 -24.65
C ARG A 61 -29.63 -35.27 -24.73
N LEU A 62 -29.04 -35.64 -25.86
CA LEU A 62 -28.31 -36.89 -26.02
C LEU A 62 -26.81 -36.59 -25.85
N GLU A 63 -26.13 -37.37 -25.03
CA GLU A 63 -24.68 -37.31 -24.86
C GLU A 63 -24.11 -38.70 -25.12
N VAL A 64 -23.27 -38.80 -26.16
CA VAL A 64 -22.65 -40.06 -26.59
C VAL A 64 -21.15 -39.94 -26.36
N ARG A 65 -20.64 -40.74 -25.43
CA ARG A 65 -19.20 -40.82 -25.15
C ARG A 65 -18.62 -42.10 -25.74
N GLU A 66 -17.43 -42.01 -26.31
CA GLU A 66 -16.63 -43.20 -26.60
C GLU A 66 -16.17 -43.83 -25.29
N LEU A 67 -16.46 -45.11 -25.09
CA LEU A 67 -15.91 -45.91 -24.00
C LEU A 67 -14.44 -46.23 -24.29
N GLN A 68 -13.56 -45.27 -24.02
CA GLN A 68 -12.13 -45.53 -23.90
C GLN A 68 -11.88 -46.20 -22.53
N ASP A 69 -11.12 -47.30 -22.54
CA ASP A 69 -10.73 -48.11 -21.38
C ASP A 69 -11.86 -48.73 -20.53
N ALA A 70 -12.77 -49.46 -21.17
CA ALA A 70 -13.40 -50.61 -20.51
C ALA A 70 -12.30 -51.65 -20.19
N PRO A 71 -12.12 -52.12 -18.94
CA PRO A 71 -11.00 -53.03 -18.58
C PRO A 71 -11.01 -54.42 -19.24
N HIS A 72 -12.01 -54.74 -20.08
CA HIS A 72 -12.30 -56.07 -20.60
C HIS A 72 -12.55 -56.08 -22.12
N GLY A 73 -11.56 -55.63 -22.90
CA GLY A 73 -11.47 -55.92 -24.33
C GLY A 73 -12.59 -55.36 -25.23
N PRO A 74 -12.73 -55.88 -26.47
CA PRO A 74 -13.82 -55.48 -27.35
C PRO A 74 -15.19 -55.87 -26.76
N LEU A 75 -16.17 -54.97 -26.89
CA LEU A 75 -17.56 -55.16 -26.43
C LEU A 75 -18.27 -56.32 -27.16
N MET A 76 -17.98 -57.55 -26.75
CA MET A 76 -18.68 -58.76 -27.17
C MET A 76 -19.16 -59.52 -25.93
N GLY A 77 -20.43 -59.33 -25.54
CA GLY A 77 -21.06 -60.12 -24.47
C GLY A 77 -21.80 -59.37 -23.37
N LEU A 78 -21.94 -58.04 -23.42
CA LEU A 78 -22.99 -57.39 -22.61
C LEU A 78 -24.36 -57.85 -23.15
N PRO A 79 -25.26 -58.39 -22.31
CA PRO A 79 -26.60 -58.75 -22.76
C PRO A 79 -27.35 -57.48 -23.16
N GLU A 80 -27.68 -57.37 -24.44
CA GLU A 80 -28.49 -56.27 -24.97
C GLU A 80 -29.76 -56.11 -24.13
N ASN A 81 -30.00 -54.89 -23.66
CA ASN A 81 -31.11 -54.44 -22.79
C ASN A 81 -30.95 -54.59 -21.26
N LYS A 82 -29.87 -55.18 -20.72
CA LYS A 82 -29.66 -55.17 -19.26
C LYS A 82 -29.17 -53.81 -18.76
N LEU A 83 -29.59 -53.39 -17.56
CA LEU A 83 -28.98 -52.27 -16.84
C LEU A 83 -27.53 -52.59 -16.45
N CYS A 84 -26.63 -51.63 -16.65
CA CYS A 84 -25.23 -51.72 -16.21
C CYS A 84 -24.61 -50.33 -15.93
N ILE A 85 -23.93 -50.18 -14.79
CA ILE A 85 -23.15 -48.98 -14.46
C ILE A 85 -21.73 -49.07 -15.05
N CYS A 86 -21.49 -48.33 -16.14
CA CYS A 86 -20.18 -48.26 -16.80
C CYS A 86 -19.19 -47.31 -16.12
N ASN A 87 -19.65 -46.14 -15.66
CA ASN A 87 -18.82 -45.14 -14.99
C ASN A 87 -19.16 -45.13 -13.50
N GLN A 88 -18.22 -45.59 -12.68
CA GLN A 88 -18.36 -45.63 -11.22
C GLN A 88 -17.83 -44.32 -10.62
N PRO A 89 -18.46 -43.78 -9.56
CA PRO A 89 -17.91 -42.63 -8.84
C PRO A 89 -16.53 -42.91 -8.30
N GLN A 90 -15.75 -41.85 -8.12
CA GLN A 90 -14.40 -41.89 -7.55
C GLN A 90 -14.38 -41.18 -6.19
N PRO A 91 -13.59 -41.66 -5.21
CA PRO A 91 -13.39 -40.97 -3.95
C PRO A 91 -12.66 -39.64 -4.19
N GLN A 92 -12.94 -38.64 -3.35
CA GLN A 92 -12.33 -37.31 -3.46
C GLN A 92 -11.88 -36.83 -2.08
N ASN A 93 -10.69 -36.25 -2.04
CA ASN A 93 -10.18 -35.51 -0.90
C ASN A 93 -10.20 -34.04 -1.31
N LEU A 94 -11.07 -33.26 -0.67
CA LEU A 94 -11.30 -31.85 -0.97
C LEU A 94 -10.93 -31.00 0.24
N THR A 95 -10.70 -29.72 0.03
CA THR A 95 -10.73 -28.69 1.07
C THR A 95 -12.09 -28.02 1.13
N VAL A 96 -12.39 -27.30 2.21
CA VAL A 96 -13.57 -26.41 2.24
C VAL A 96 -13.47 -25.42 1.07
N GLY A 97 -14.61 -24.99 0.51
CA GLY A 97 -14.63 -24.08 -0.64
C GLY A 97 -14.41 -24.74 -2.01
N ASP A 98 -13.85 -25.95 -2.10
CA ASP A 98 -13.70 -26.67 -3.37
C ASP A 98 -15.05 -27.07 -3.99
N ALA A 99 -15.04 -27.36 -5.29
CA ALA A 99 -16.19 -27.93 -6.00
C ALA A 99 -16.17 -29.47 -6.00
N LEU A 100 -17.17 -30.10 -5.39
CA LEU A 100 -17.40 -31.55 -5.47
C LEU A 100 -18.14 -31.89 -6.76
N VAL A 101 -17.63 -32.86 -7.52
CA VAL A 101 -18.27 -33.39 -8.74
C VAL A 101 -18.21 -34.93 -8.72
N LEU A 102 -19.34 -35.59 -8.51
CA LEU A 102 -19.46 -37.05 -8.56
C LEU A 102 -20.23 -37.47 -9.81
N GLU A 103 -19.67 -38.41 -10.59
CA GLU A 103 -20.31 -38.95 -11.79
C GLU A 103 -20.61 -40.45 -11.62
N CYS A 104 -21.82 -40.85 -12.02
CA CYS A 104 -22.25 -42.23 -12.15
C CYS A 104 -22.94 -42.37 -13.51
N GLY A 105 -22.33 -43.12 -14.43
CA GLY A 105 -22.83 -43.28 -15.80
C GLY A 105 -23.29 -44.71 -16.04
N ALA A 106 -24.54 -44.89 -16.44
CA ALA A 106 -25.13 -46.19 -16.69
C ALA A 106 -25.82 -46.28 -18.05
N VAL A 107 -25.88 -47.50 -18.58
CA VAL A 107 -26.56 -47.86 -19.82
C VAL A 107 -27.63 -48.89 -19.49
N GLY A 108 -28.81 -48.77 -20.10
CA GLY A 108 -29.92 -49.70 -19.90
C GLY A 108 -31.08 -49.37 -20.83
N ASN A 109 -31.97 -50.35 -21.05
CA ASN A 109 -33.18 -50.18 -21.84
C ASN A 109 -34.38 -50.83 -21.10
N PRO A 110 -35.32 -50.04 -20.53
CA PRO A 110 -35.49 -48.59 -20.68
C PRO A 110 -34.44 -47.71 -20.00
N ILE A 111 -34.47 -46.42 -20.35
CA ILE A 111 -33.48 -45.40 -19.96
C ILE A 111 -33.34 -45.35 -18.41
N PRO A 112 -32.12 -45.43 -17.88
CA PRO A 112 -31.90 -45.39 -16.43
C PRO A 112 -32.23 -44.02 -15.80
N ASN A 113 -32.82 -44.07 -14.61
CA ASN A 113 -32.98 -42.96 -13.68
C ASN A 113 -31.93 -43.08 -12.56
N TYR A 114 -31.66 -41.97 -11.89
CA TYR A 114 -30.59 -41.86 -10.90
C TYR A 114 -31.15 -41.31 -9.57
N GLN A 115 -30.61 -41.77 -8.45
CA GLN A 115 -30.81 -41.17 -7.13
C GLN A 115 -29.52 -41.26 -6.31
N TRP A 116 -28.88 -40.12 -6.04
CA TRP A 116 -27.71 -40.07 -5.15
C TRP A 116 -28.09 -40.12 -3.67
N PHE A 117 -27.23 -40.73 -2.88
CA PHE A 117 -27.32 -40.87 -1.43
C PHE A 117 -26.04 -40.38 -0.75
N ARG A 118 -26.18 -39.77 0.43
CA ARG A 118 -25.07 -39.43 1.35
C ARG A 118 -25.35 -40.02 2.71
N ASN A 119 -24.43 -40.81 3.26
CA ASN A 119 -24.54 -41.45 4.57
C ASN A 119 -25.85 -42.26 4.74
N GLY A 120 -26.39 -42.82 3.64
CA GLY A 120 -27.64 -43.59 3.60
C GLY A 120 -28.92 -42.78 3.37
N SER A 121 -28.86 -41.44 3.37
CA SER A 121 -30.02 -40.57 3.11
C SER A 121 -30.05 -40.08 1.64
N PRO A 122 -31.22 -40.05 0.97
CA PRO A 122 -31.33 -39.57 -0.40
C PRO A 122 -31.10 -38.06 -0.49
N LEU A 123 -30.36 -37.62 -1.51
CA LEU A 123 -30.10 -36.21 -1.78
C LEU A 123 -31.20 -35.62 -2.67
N ALA A 124 -31.82 -34.53 -2.23
CA ALA A 124 -32.96 -33.91 -2.92
C ALA A 124 -32.63 -33.43 -4.35
N ASN A 125 -31.38 -33.00 -4.59
CA ASN A 125 -30.89 -32.58 -5.91
C ASN A 125 -30.06 -33.70 -6.59
N GLY A 126 -30.29 -34.97 -6.20
CA GLY A 126 -29.51 -36.13 -6.60
C GLY A 126 -30.09 -36.94 -7.76
N SER A 127 -30.96 -36.37 -8.60
CA SER A 127 -31.70 -37.12 -9.63
C SER A 127 -31.05 -37.12 -11.03
N GLN A 128 -29.73 -36.96 -11.11
CA GLN A 128 -28.96 -36.89 -12.37
C GLN A 128 -27.72 -37.79 -12.29
N ASN A 129 -27.16 -38.13 -13.46
CA ASN A 129 -25.93 -38.93 -13.58
C ASN A 129 -24.69 -38.21 -13.01
N VAL A 130 -24.72 -36.88 -12.89
CA VAL A 130 -23.69 -36.09 -12.20
C VAL A 130 -24.32 -35.33 -11.03
N TYR A 131 -23.69 -35.42 -9.85
CA TYR A 131 -24.02 -34.63 -8.67
C TYR A 131 -22.90 -33.62 -8.40
N THR A 132 -23.27 -32.34 -8.24
CA THR A 132 -22.31 -31.25 -8.04
C THR A 132 -22.65 -30.39 -6.82
N VAL A 133 -21.60 -29.92 -6.14
CA VAL A 133 -21.67 -28.87 -5.10
C VAL A 133 -20.60 -27.84 -5.44
N THR A 134 -20.98 -26.58 -5.62
CA THR A 134 -20.07 -25.52 -6.10
C THR A 134 -19.01 -25.12 -5.07
N TYR A 135 -19.38 -25.14 -3.79
CA TYR A 135 -18.52 -24.84 -2.65
C TYR A 135 -18.86 -25.82 -1.53
N VAL A 136 -17.94 -26.72 -1.18
CA VAL A 136 -18.17 -27.69 -0.10
C VAL A 136 -17.86 -27.11 1.28
N ASP A 137 -18.55 -27.63 2.29
CA ASP A 137 -18.26 -27.41 3.71
C ASP A 137 -18.09 -28.76 4.43
N VAL A 138 -17.67 -28.75 5.70
CA VAL A 138 -17.46 -29.98 6.49
C VAL A 138 -18.74 -30.86 6.60
N GLY A 139 -19.93 -30.27 6.48
CA GLY A 139 -21.22 -30.97 6.43
C GLY A 139 -21.48 -31.71 5.11
N HIS A 140 -20.62 -31.56 4.10
CA HIS A 140 -20.61 -32.35 2.87
C HIS A 140 -19.75 -33.61 2.94
N GLN A 141 -19.00 -33.83 4.03
CA GLN A 141 -18.22 -35.06 4.21
C GLN A 141 -19.11 -36.31 4.34
N GLY A 142 -18.67 -37.42 3.76
CA GLY A 142 -19.23 -38.75 4.05
C GLY A 142 -19.19 -39.73 2.89
N THR A 143 -19.91 -40.84 3.06
CA THR A 143 -20.01 -41.90 2.05
C THR A 143 -21.10 -41.58 1.03
N TYR A 144 -20.72 -41.47 -0.23
CA TYR A 144 -21.61 -41.23 -1.37
C TYR A 144 -21.78 -42.48 -2.23
N TRP A 145 -22.98 -42.67 -2.78
CA TRP A 145 -23.28 -43.66 -3.82
C TRP A 145 -24.51 -43.25 -4.61
N CYS A 146 -24.70 -43.85 -5.78
CA CYS A 146 -25.81 -43.59 -6.68
C CYS A 146 -26.60 -44.88 -6.89
N HIS A 147 -27.91 -44.83 -6.65
CA HIS A 147 -28.85 -45.86 -7.04
C HIS A 147 -29.29 -45.59 -8.48
N VAL A 148 -29.17 -46.57 -9.36
CA VAL A 148 -29.56 -46.47 -10.76
C VAL A 148 -30.68 -47.47 -11.03
N PHE A 149 -31.78 -47.04 -11.65
CA PHE A 149 -32.96 -47.90 -11.82
C PHE A 149 -33.79 -47.54 -13.06
N ASN A 150 -34.51 -48.53 -13.61
CA ASN A 150 -35.59 -48.31 -14.55
C ASN A 150 -36.87 -49.04 -14.08
N ASP A 151 -37.82 -49.29 -14.97
CA ASP A 151 -39.09 -49.98 -14.68
C ASP A 151 -38.96 -51.51 -14.53
N ARG A 152 -37.75 -52.07 -14.68
CA ARG A 152 -37.47 -53.52 -14.70
C ARG A 152 -36.35 -53.95 -13.77
N GLU A 153 -35.31 -53.12 -13.64
CA GLU A 153 -34.03 -53.45 -13.02
C GLU A 153 -33.47 -52.27 -12.24
N ASP A 154 -32.71 -52.57 -11.18
CA ASP A 154 -31.95 -51.61 -10.39
C ASP A 154 -30.52 -52.12 -10.10
N GLU A 155 -29.57 -51.20 -9.98
CA GLU A 155 -28.17 -51.45 -9.64
C GLU A 155 -27.59 -50.29 -8.82
N ASP A 156 -26.82 -50.60 -7.79
CA ASP A 156 -26.14 -49.61 -6.94
C ASP A 156 -24.69 -49.39 -7.41
N SER A 157 -24.25 -48.13 -7.43
CA SER A 157 -22.85 -47.80 -7.64
C SER A 157 -21.98 -48.19 -6.45
N LYS A 158 -20.66 -48.25 -6.68
CA LYS A 158 -19.67 -48.34 -5.60
C LYS A 158 -19.86 -47.17 -4.63
N LYS A 159 -19.74 -47.46 -3.34
CA LYS A 159 -19.67 -46.46 -2.28
C LYS A 159 -18.28 -45.84 -2.28
N VAL A 160 -18.23 -44.51 -2.30
CA VAL A 160 -17.00 -43.72 -2.25
C VAL A 160 -17.02 -42.79 -1.06
N GLU A 161 -15.84 -42.58 -0.45
CA GLU A 161 -15.66 -41.56 0.57
C GLU A 161 -15.34 -40.22 -0.10
N VAL A 162 -16.06 -39.18 0.34
CA VAL A 162 -15.67 -37.78 0.12
C VAL A 162 -15.17 -37.25 1.45
N ILE A 163 -13.86 -37.06 1.54
CA ILE A 163 -13.18 -36.51 2.72
C ILE A 163 -13.00 -35.01 2.49
N ILE A 164 -13.37 -34.20 3.48
CA ILE A 164 -13.20 -32.75 3.42
C ILE A 164 -12.24 -32.38 4.54
N ASP A 165 -11.01 -32.03 4.18
CA ASP A 165 -10.05 -31.54 5.16
C ASP A 165 -10.48 -30.13 5.62
N PRO A 166 -10.76 -29.90 6.91
CA PRO A 166 -11.06 -28.57 7.42
C PRO A 166 -9.86 -27.59 7.33
N ARG A 167 -8.70 -28.04 6.87
CA ARG A 167 -7.53 -27.20 6.55
C ARG A 167 -7.68 -26.45 5.23
N GLU A 168 -8.52 -25.43 5.21
CA GLU A 168 -8.18 -24.25 4.40
C GLU A 168 -7.03 -23.44 5.05
N GLU A 169 -6.49 -22.47 4.30
CA GLU A 169 -5.53 -21.42 4.68
C GLU A 169 -4.07 -21.82 5.07
N SER A 170 -3.79 -23.02 5.60
CA SER A 170 -2.49 -23.28 6.28
C SER A 170 -1.25 -23.65 5.43
N SER A 171 -1.15 -23.27 4.13
CA SER A 171 0.06 -23.60 3.31
C SER A 171 0.73 -22.47 2.52
N ARG A 172 0.18 -21.24 2.50
CA ARG A 172 0.95 -20.02 2.19
C ARG A 172 0.48 -18.87 3.07
N ARG A 173 1.21 -18.60 4.16
CA ARG A 173 1.17 -17.27 4.80
C ARG A 173 1.35 -16.22 3.70
N PRO A 174 0.51 -15.19 3.61
CA PRO A 174 0.76 -14.10 2.68
C PRO A 174 2.14 -13.51 2.93
N VAL A 175 2.78 -13.07 1.86
CA VAL A 175 4.13 -12.49 1.90
C VAL A 175 4.09 -11.10 1.28
N ALA A 176 4.93 -10.22 1.81
CA ALA A 176 5.16 -8.90 1.25
C ALA A 176 6.42 -8.91 0.38
N THR A 177 6.41 -8.27 -0.79
CA THR A 177 7.65 -8.03 -1.56
C THR A 177 8.63 -7.16 -0.78
N ASP A 178 8.08 -6.22 0.00
CA ASP A 178 8.77 -5.26 0.84
C ASP A 178 7.74 -4.66 1.81
N LYS A 179 8.19 -4.06 2.93
CA LYS A 179 7.31 -3.37 3.89
C LYS A 179 7.80 -1.93 4.07
N VAL A 180 6.98 -0.94 3.71
CA VAL A 180 7.36 0.49 3.67
C VAL A 180 6.29 1.32 4.37
N ALA A 181 6.71 2.24 5.24
CA ALA A 181 5.79 3.13 5.95
C ALA A 181 6.24 4.59 5.90
N LEU A 182 5.28 5.50 5.69
CA LEU A 182 5.44 6.94 5.88
C LEU A 182 4.56 7.38 7.06
N LEU A 183 5.20 7.95 8.08
CA LEU A 183 4.54 8.51 9.26
C LEU A 183 4.75 10.04 9.28
N ILE A 184 3.66 10.80 9.35
CA ILE A 184 3.70 12.27 9.43
C ILE A 184 2.97 12.73 10.70
N GLY A 185 3.63 13.53 11.53
CA GLY A 185 3.07 14.15 12.73
C GLY A 185 3.15 15.67 12.69
N ASN A 186 2.03 16.35 12.47
CA ASN A 186 1.97 17.81 12.40
C ASN A 186 1.40 18.38 13.72
N MET A 187 2.13 19.32 14.33
CA MET A 187 1.86 19.89 15.66
C MET A 187 1.98 21.40 15.71
N SER A 188 3.04 21.95 15.12
CA SER A 188 3.47 23.34 15.25
C SER A 188 2.80 24.25 14.21
N TYR A 189 1.48 24.18 14.11
CA TYR A 189 0.68 24.95 13.15
C TYR A 189 0.87 26.46 13.34
N TRP A 190 0.99 27.19 12.22
CA TRP A 190 1.20 28.64 12.24
C TRP A 190 -0.11 29.41 12.46
N ASN A 191 -1.21 28.92 11.89
CA ASN A 191 -2.51 29.61 11.86
C ASN A 191 -3.65 28.81 12.55
N HIS A 192 -3.33 27.67 13.15
CA HIS A 192 -4.29 26.74 13.78
C HIS A 192 -3.81 26.32 15.19
N PRO A 193 -4.67 25.75 16.05
CA PRO A 193 -4.27 25.31 17.38
C PRO A 193 -3.12 24.29 17.34
N GLN A 194 -2.14 24.43 18.23
CA GLN A 194 -1.02 23.47 18.30
C GLN A 194 -1.45 22.16 18.98
N LEU A 195 -0.83 21.06 18.57
CA LEU A 195 -1.01 19.71 19.12
C LEU A 195 0.28 19.25 19.83
N LYS A 196 0.23 18.15 20.58
CA LYS A 196 1.39 17.62 21.33
C LYS A 196 1.57 16.11 21.19
N ALA A 197 0.50 15.35 21.12
CA ALA A 197 0.54 13.90 21.00
C ALA A 197 1.24 13.37 19.73
N PRO A 198 1.14 14.01 18.54
CA PRO A 198 1.71 13.47 17.31
C PRO A 198 3.20 13.12 17.37
N MET A 199 4.01 13.81 18.19
CA MET A 199 5.42 13.47 18.40
C MET A 199 5.58 12.08 19.03
N VAL A 200 4.88 11.83 20.13
CA VAL A 200 4.93 10.56 20.87
C VAL A 200 4.34 9.43 20.03
N ASP A 201 3.23 9.71 19.36
CA ASP A 201 2.49 8.76 18.54
C ASP A 201 3.29 8.29 17.33
N VAL A 202 3.90 9.22 16.58
CA VAL A 202 4.80 8.88 15.46
C VAL A 202 6.04 8.13 15.95
N TYR A 203 6.60 8.49 17.10
CA TYR A 203 7.79 7.82 17.64
C TYR A 203 7.52 6.36 18.04
N GLU A 204 6.46 6.11 18.81
CA GLU A 204 6.10 4.76 19.22
C GLU A 204 5.71 3.88 18.04
N LEU A 205 4.89 4.39 17.11
CA LEU A 205 4.54 3.64 15.88
C LEU A 205 5.77 3.38 14.99
N THR A 206 6.74 4.31 14.95
CA THR A 206 8.01 4.09 14.24
C THR A 206 8.77 2.91 14.83
N SER A 207 8.83 2.80 16.16
CA SER A 207 9.49 1.68 16.85
C SER A 207 8.80 0.35 16.57
N LEU A 208 7.47 0.30 16.71
CA LEU A 208 6.69 -0.93 16.52
C LEU A 208 6.70 -1.41 15.06
N LEU A 209 6.59 -0.49 14.09
CA LEU A 209 6.67 -0.85 12.67
C LEU A 209 8.07 -1.33 12.28
N ARG A 210 9.15 -0.80 12.88
CA ARG A 210 10.52 -1.34 12.69
C ARG A 210 10.66 -2.75 13.24
N GLN A 211 10.03 -3.08 14.38
CA GLN A 211 9.96 -4.47 14.88
C GLN A 211 9.19 -5.41 13.94
N LEU A 212 8.32 -4.87 13.09
CA LEU A 212 7.60 -5.57 12.02
C LEU A 212 8.31 -5.47 10.66
N ASP A 213 9.63 -5.31 10.63
CA ASP A 213 10.48 -5.17 9.42
C ASP A 213 10.08 -4.04 8.44
N PHE A 214 9.33 -3.01 8.87
CA PHE A 214 9.02 -1.88 7.99
C PHE A 214 10.22 -0.93 7.84
N LYS A 215 10.45 -0.54 6.58
CA LYS A 215 11.22 0.64 6.20
C LYS A 215 10.40 1.89 6.49
N VAL A 216 10.48 2.37 7.72
CA VAL A 216 9.76 3.57 8.18
C VAL A 216 10.52 4.84 7.80
N VAL A 217 9.84 5.84 7.26
CA VAL A 217 10.25 7.25 7.23
C VAL A 217 9.31 8.00 8.18
N SER A 218 9.84 8.70 9.18
CA SER A 218 9.04 9.44 10.16
C SER A 218 9.40 10.92 10.17
N LEU A 219 8.39 11.77 10.01
CA LEU A 219 8.57 13.21 9.77
C LEU A 219 7.63 14.02 10.65
N LEU A 220 8.16 15.12 11.22
CA LEU A 220 7.38 16.07 12.00
C LEU A 220 7.27 17.44 11.32
N ASP A 221 6.16 18.12 11.59
CA ASP A 221 5.91 19.53 11.26
C ASP A 221 6.23 19.91 9.80
N LEU A 222 5.53 19.24 8.88
CA LEU A 222 5.72 19.41 7.44
C LEU A 222 4.80 20.48 6.83
N THR A 223 5.37 21.29 5.95
CA THR A 223 4.60 22.20 5.07
C THR A 223 3.87 21.45 3.95
N GLU A 224 2.93 22.10 3.26
CA GLU A 224 2.18 21.54 2.13
C GLU A 224 3.12 20.91 1.08
N SER A 225 4.15 21.67 0.70
CA SER A 225 5.13 21.24 -0.30
C SER A 225 6.00 20.09 0.19
N GLU A 226 6.37 20.09 1.48
CA GLU A 226 7.17 19.04 2.11
C GLU A 226 6.36 17.74 2.27
N MET A 227 5.07 17.84 2.62
CA MET A 227 4.16 16.70 2.68
C MET A 227 3.97 16.06 1.30
N ARG A 228 3.77 16.86 0.24
CA ARG A 228 3.67 16.33 -1.13
C ARG A 228 4.95 15.62 -1.56
N ASN A 229 6.11 16.24 -1.35
CA ASN A 229 7.39 15.64 -1.69
C ASN A 229 7.70 14.37 -0.86
N ALA A 230 7.31 14.32 0.41
CA ALA A 230 7.44 13.13 1.24
C ALA A 230 6.53 11.98 0.74
N VAL A 231 5.29 12.29 0.33
CA VAL A 231 4.38 11.32 -0.29
C VAL A 231 4.92 10.83 -1.64
N ASP A 232 5.45 11.71 -2.48
CA ASP A 232 6.07 11.31 -3.76
C ASP A 232 7.27 10.37 -3.55
N GLU A 233 8.17 10.66 -2.60
CA GLU A 233 9.28 9.76 -2.24
C GLU A 233 8.78 8.42 -1.67
N PHE A 234 7.71 8.41 -0.86
CA PHE A 234 7.06 7.17 -0.41
C PHE A 234 6.49 6.36 -1.58
N LEU A 235 5.79 7.00 -2.53
CA LEU A 235 5.23 6.35 -3.71
C LEU A 235 6.32 5.78 -4.66
N LEU A 236 7.53 6.35 -4.67
CA LEU A 236 8.68 5.77 -5.37
C LEU A 236 9.16 4.45 -4.76
N LEU A 237 8.92 4.21 -3.46
CA LEU A 237 9.28 2.98 -2.75
C LEU A 237 8.20 1.88 -2.83
N LEU A 238 7.03 2.14 -3.43
CA LEU A 238 5.97 1.14 -3.59
C LEU A 238 6.02 0.50 -4.97
N ASP A 239 6.05 -0.82 -5.05
CA ASP A 239 5.94 -1.59 -6.32
C ASP A 239 5.08 -2.86 -6.08
N GLU A 240 5.04 -3.77 -7.06
CA GLU A 240 4.18 -4.95 -7.03
C GLU A 240 4.39 -5.81 -5.76
N GLY A 241 3.30 -6.07 -5.04
CA GLY A 241 3.32 -6.88 -3.81
C GLY A 241 3.94 -6.19 -2.57
N VAL A 242 4.42 -4.94 -2.68
CA VAL A 242 4.90 -4.15 -1.52
C VAL A 242 3.72 -3.79 -0.60
N TYR A 243 3.94 -3.84 0.71
CA TYR A 243 2.99 -3.37 1.71
C TYR A 243 3.30 -1.90 2.04
N GLY A 244 2.40 -1.01 1.65
CA GLY A 244 2.50 0.43 1.92
C GLY A 244 1.61 0.83 3.09
N LEU A 245 2.19 1.48 4.10
CA LEU A 245 1.45 2.05 5.22
C LEU A 245 1.65 3.58 5.27
N LEU A 246 0.55 4.34 5.29
CA LEU A 246 0.56 5.77 5.59
C LEU A 246 -0.10 5.98 6.96
N TYR A 247 0.61 6.60 7.89
CA TYR A 247 0.04 7.12 9.14
C TYR A 247 0.17 8.64 9.17
N TYR A 248 -0.91 9.30 9.56
CA TYR A 248 -0.95 10.75 9.73
C TYR A 248 -1.58 11.10 11.09
N ALA A 249 -0.91 11.96 11.84
CA ALA A 249 -1.43 12.59 13.05
C ALA A 249 -1.39 14.11 12.91
N GLY A 250 -2.53 14.77 13.10
CA GLY A 250 -2.64 16.22 12.96
C GLY A 250 -4.06 16.71 12.71
N HIS A 251 -4.20 17.98 12.34
CA HIS A 251 -5.47 18.54 11.88
C HIS A 251 -5.87 17.92 10.54
N GLY A 252 -7.18 17.76 10.38
CA GLY A 252 -7.79 17.17 9.21
C GLY A 252 -9.28 17.48 9.16
N TYR A 253 -9.86 17.33 7.97
CA TYR A 253 -11.29 17.44 7.74
C TYR A 253 -11.76 16.45 6.68
N GLU A 254 -13.07 16.25 6.57
CA GLU A 254 -13.66 15.37 5.56
C GLU A 254 -14.84 16.03 4.85
N ASN A 255 -14.66 16.31 3.56
CA ASN A 255 -15.67 16.90 2.69
C ASN A 255 -16.12 15.89 1.63
N TYR A 256 -17.43 15.61 1.60
CA TYR A 256 -18.06 14.67 0.66
C TYR A 256 -17.45 13.25 0.65
N GLY A 257 -16.91 12.80 1.79
CA GLY A 257 -16.22 11.51 1.94
C GLY A 257 -14.76 11.51 1.49
N ASN A 258 -14.20 12.67 1.13
CA ASN A 258 -12.78 12.87 0.84
C ASN A 258 -12.10 13.46 2.07
N SER A 259 -11.02 12.84 2.50
CA SER A 259 -10.30 13.18 3.73
C SER A 259 -9.10 14.02 3.37
N PHE A 260 -8.91 15.15 4.05
CA PHE A 260 -7.86 16.13 3.77
C PHE A 260 -6.93 16.26 4.98
N LEU A 261 -5.64 16.07 4.74
CA LEU A 261 -4.57 16.28 5.73
C LEU A 261 -4.15 17.76 5.68
N VAL A 262 -4.12 18.43 6.84
CA VAL A 262 -3.81 19.87 6.94
C VAL A 262 -2.31 20.07 7.28
N PRO A 263 -1.53 20.74 6.42
CA PRO A 263 -0.12 21.06 6.70
C PRO A 263 0.07 22.14 7.77
N VAL A 264 1.28 22.26 8.35
CA VAL A 264 1.54 23.24 9.43
C VAL A 264 1.47 24.70 8.96
N ASP A 265 1.71 24.95 7.67
CA ASP A 265 1.68 26.27 7.03
C ASP A 265 0.31 26.65 6.47
N ALA A 266 -0.70 25.78 6.60
CA ALA A 266 -2.04 26.01 6.07
C ALA A 266 -2.65 27.35 6.56
N PRO A 267 -3.28 28.15 5.68
CA PRO A 267 -3.97 29.37 6.07
C PRO A 267 -5.19 29.07 6.95
N SER A 268 -5.74 30.10 7.60
CA SER A 268 -6.98 30.00 8.38
C SER A 268 -7.97 31.07 7.89
N PRO A 269 -9.10 30.68 7.25
CA PRO A 269 -9.52 29.31 6.94
C PRO A 269 -8.61 28.63 5.89
N CYS A 270 -8.62 27.28 5.87
CA CYS A 270 -7.93 26.47 4.87
C CYS A 270 -8.89 25.95 3.80
N HIS A 271 -8.39 25.72 2.59
CA HIS A 271 -9.13 25.11 1.48
C HIS A 271 -8.47 23.79 1.02
N SER A 272 -9.14 23.06 0.13
CA SER A 272 -8.62 21.79 -0.42
C SER A 272 -7.31 21.93 -1.20
N ALA A 273 -7.07 23.11 -1.79
CA ALA A 273 -5.83 23.44 -2.49
C ALA A 273 -4.61 23.51 -1.56
N ASP A 274 -4.81 23.95 -0.31
CA ASP A 274 -3.76 24.09 0.70
C ASP A 274 -3.47 22.76 1.45
N CYS A 275 -4.17 21.68 1.07
CA CYS A 275 -4.21 20.42 1.80
C CYS A 275 -3.84 19.21 0.91
N LEU A 276 -3.60 18.06 1.54
CA LEU A 276 -3.41 16.79 0.84
C LEU A 276 -4.66 15.93 0.92
N CYS A 277 -5.31 15.70 -0.22
CA CYS A 277 -6.44 14.77 -0.33
C CYS A 277 -5.94 13.31 -0.28
N VAL A 278 -6.36 12.54 0.72
CA VAL A 278 -5.91 11.14 0.90
C VAL A 278 -6.29 10.25 -0.29
N GLN A 279 -7.47 10.50 -0.88
CA GLN A 279 -7.96 9.77 -2.04
C GLN A 279 -7.10 9.99 -3.29
N SER A 280 -6.34 11.10 -3.39
CA SER A 280 -5.38 11.31 -4.48
C SER A 280 -4.10 10.48 -4.31
N ILE A 281 -3.73 10.14 -3.06
CA ILE A 281 -2.58 9.27 -2.74
C ILE A 281 -2.91 7.79 -3.05
N LEU A 282 -4.15 7.36 -2.79
CA LEU A 282 -4.62 6.00 -3.11
C LEU A 282 -4.41 5.60 -4.57
N ARG A 283 -4.59 6.53 -5.51
CA ARG A 283 -4.53 6.23 -6.95
C ARG A 283 -3.12 5.75 -7.36
N PRO A 284 -2.03 6.50 -7.12
CA PRO A 284 -0.67 6.00 -7.28
C PRO A 284 -0.36 4.69 -6.54
N MET A 285 -0.83 4.51 -5.28
CA MET A 285 -0.61 3.25 -4.54
C MET A 285 -1.24 2.03 -5.24
N ARG A 286 -2.38 2.21 -5.92
CA ARG A 286 -3.00 1.16 -6.76
C ARG A 286 -2.29 0.98 -8.09
N GLU A 287 -1.84 2.06 -8.72
CA GLU A 287 -1.06 2.01 -9.97
C GLU A 287 0.27 1.25 -9.78
N LYS A 288 0.86 1.30 -8.59
CA LYS A 288 2.03 0.50 -8.19
C LYS A 288 1.74 -0.97 -7.83
N GLN A 289 0.49 -1.43 -7.89
CA GLN A 289 0.10 -2.83 -7.63
C GLN A 289 0.56 -3.37 -6.25
N THR A 290 0.49 -2.53 -5.21
CA THR A 290 0.81 -2.91 -3.83
C THR A 290 0.10 -4.19 -3.36
N GLY A 291 0.76 -5.01 -2.55
CA GLY A 291 0.16 -6.21 -1.95
C GLY A 291 -0.84 -5.87 -0.84
N LEU A 292 -0.57 -4.79 -0.11
CA LEU A 292 -1.43 -4.25 0.94
C LEU A 292 -1.25 -2.72 0.99
N SER A 293 -2.35 -1.98 1.17
CA SER A 293 -2.34 -0.53 1.35
C SER A 293 -3.11 -0.18 2.62
N VAL A 294 -2.40 0.26 3.67
CA VAL A 294 -3.00 0.63 4.97
C VAL A 294 -2.90 2.14 5.16
N LEU A 295 -4.02 2.78 5.49
CA LEU A 295 -4.07 4.21 5.78
C LEU A 295 -4.68 4.42 7.17
N LEU A 296 -3.87 4.93 8.09
CA LEU A 296 -4.22 5.16 9.48
C LEU A 296 -4.28 6.67 9.73
N LEU A 297 -5.48 7.21 9.93
CA LEU A 297 -5.72 8.66 9.96
C LEU A 297 -6.16 9.10 11.37
N ASP A 298 -5.22 9.68 12.11
CA ASP A 298 -5.39 10.21 13.46
C ASP A 298 -5.66 11.72 13.43
N MET A 299 -6.86 12.04 12.96
CA MET A 299 -7.30 13.41 12.67
C MET A 299 -8.81 13.57 12.84
N CYS A 300 -9.25 14.81 13.05
CA CYS A 300 -10.67 15.16 12.97
C CYS A 300 -11.23 14.89 11.57
N ARG A 301 -12.54 14.60 11.50
CA ARG A 301 -13.28 14.34 10.25
C ARG A 301 -14.56 15.17 10.16
N GLN A 302 -14.54 16.35 10.80
CA GLN A 302 -15.57 17.36 10.64
C GLN A 302 -15.59 17.89 9.20
N ARG A 303 -16.72 18.46 8.78
CA ARG A 303 -16.85 19.13 7.49
C ARG A 303 -16.20 20.51 7.57
N ASN A 304 -15.40 20.88 6.57
CA ASN A 304 -14.91 22.24 6.40
C ASN A 304 -15.93 23.05 5.57
N GLU A 305 -16.59 24.02 6.20
CA GLU A 305 -17.60 24.88 5.55
C GLU A 305 -17.00 25.90 4.57
N TYR A 306 -15.68 26.16 4.64
CA TYR A 306 -14.99 27.09 3.74
C TYR A 306 -14.53 26.42 2.43
N ASP A 307 -14.67 25.09 2.32
CA ASP A 307 -14.29 24.32 1.14
C ASP A 307 -15.50 23.67 0.47
N ASP A 308 -16.09 24.39 -0.50
CA ASP A 308 -17.17 23.88 -1.35
C ASP A 308 -16.66 23.02 -2.52
N THR A 309 -15.37 22.70 -2.60
CA THR A 309 -14.86 21.89 -3.72
C THR A 309 -15.38 20.46 -3.64
N ILE A 310 -15.97 19.99 -4.75
CA ILE A 310 -16.34 18.59 -4.95
C ILE A 310 -15.28 17.99 -5.88
N PRO A 311 -14.26 17.29 -5.36
CA PRO A 311 -13.21 16.73 -6.20
C PRO A 311 -13.79 15.59 -7.07
N ASN A 312 -13.74 15.76 -8.38
CA ASN A 312 -14.13 14.73 -9.35
C ASN A 312 -13.03 13.67 -9.44
N LEU A 313 -13.04 12.74 -8.50
CA LEU A 313 -12.13 11.59 -8.45
C LEU A 313 -12.73 10.42 -9.25
N ASP A 314 -12.03 9.97 -10.29
CA ASP A 314 -12.43 8.81 -11.09
C ASP A 314 -12.68 7.58 -10.21
N ALA A 315 -13.68 6.77 -10.59
CA ALA A 315 -14.05 5.56 -9.88
C ALA A 315 -12.85 4.61 -9.71
N LEU A 316 -12.43 4.38 -8.46
CA LEU A 316 -11.21 3.64 -8.16
C LEU A 316 -11.37 2.16 -8.52
N LYS A 317 -10.56 1.67 -9.47
CA LYS A 317 -10.49 0.25 -9.87
C LYS A 317 -10.34 -0.65 -8.65
N VAL A 318 -11.22 -1.64 -8.49
CA VAL A 318 -11.25 -2.52 -7.30
C VAL A 318 -9.99 -3.39 -7.28
N THR A 319 -9.14 -3.18 -6.27
CA THR A 319 -7.88 -3.92 -6.03
C THR A 319 -7.94 -4.85 -4.81
N ALA A 320 -9.03 -4.82 -4.04
CA ALA A 320 -9.32 -5.70 -2.91
C ALA A 320 -8.20 -5.85 -1.84
N ASN A 321 -7.40 -4.79 -1.64
CA ASN A 321 -6.16 -4.79 -0.86
C ASN A 321 -5.99 -3.56 0.05
N ILE A 322 -7.04 -2.74 0.22
CA ILE A 322 -6.98 -1.45 0.96
C ILE A 322 -7.72 -1.55 2.30
N VAL A 323 -7.08 -1.03 3.34
CA VAL A 323 -7.61 -0.90 4.71
C VAL A 323 -7.45 0.55 5.18
N PHE A 324 -8.53 1.16 5.62
CA PHE A 324 -8.52 2.42 6.39
C PHE A 324 -8.83 2.14 7.85
N GLY A 325 -8.04 2.71 8.75
CA GLY A 325 -8.37 2.90 10.16
C GLY A 325 -8.45 4.40 10.44
N TYR A 326 -9.67 4.92 10.61
CA TYR A 326 -9.88 6.32 11.02
C TYR A 326 -10.00 6.36 12.55
N ALA A 327 -9.24 7.23 13.20
CA ALA A 327 -9.28 7.39 14.66
C ALA A 327 -10.64 7.87 15.20
N THR A 328 -11.48 8.45 14.34
CA THR A 328 -12.82 8.92 14.66
C THR A 328 -13.80 8.69 13.49
N CYS A 329 -15.10 8.69 13.78
CA CYS A 329 -16.16 8.58 12.78
C CYS A 329 -16.27 9.83 11.88
N GLN A 330 -16.89 9.68 10.71
CA GLN A 330 -17.22 10.82 9.86
C GLN A 330 -18.05 11.88 10.62
N GLY A 331 -17.64 13.15 10.54
CA GLY A 331 -18.26 14.27 11.24
C GLY A 331 -17.81 14.49 12.68
N ALA A 332 -16.93 13.64 13.22
CA ALA A 332 -16.48 13.70 14.62
C ALA A 332 -15.02 14.21 14.78
N GLU A 333 -14.62 14.44 16.03
CA GLU A 333 -13.29 14.90 16.43
C GLU A 333 -12.42 13.71 16.89
N ALA A 334 -11.11 13.85 16.74
CA ALA A 334 -10.12 12.96 17.36
C ALA A 334 -9.40 13.75 18.48
N PHE A 335 -9.16 13.12 19.63
CA PHE A 335 -8.69 13.82 20.84
C PHE A 335 -7.29 13.39 21.29
N GLU A 336 -6.52 14.36 21.79
CA GLU A 336 -5.32 14.16 22.60
C GLU A 336 -5.55 14.55 24.07
N ILE A 337 -4.79 13.95 24.99
CA ILE A 337 -4.93 14.20 26.44
C ILE A 337 -4.00 15.35 26.86
N GLN A 338 -4.49 16.58 26.80
CA GLN A 338 -3.72 17.81 27.05
C GLN A 338 -2.96 17.90 28.39
N GLN A 339 -3.31 17.08 29.40
CA GLN A 339 -2.74 17.16 30.76
C GLN A 339 -1.51 16.28 30.99
N LEU A 340 -1.19 15.33 30.09
CA LEU A 340 -0.08 14.40 30.24
C LEU A 340 0.91 14.62 29.09
N GLY A 341 1.97 15.39 29.32
CA GLY A 341 2.83 15.94 28.27
C GLY A 341 3.56 14.93 27.37
N LEU A 342 3.63 13.66 27.77
CA LEU A 342 4.19 12.55 26.99
C LEU A 342 3.21 11.37 26.87
N ALA A 343 1.90 11.63 26.93
CA ALA A 343 0.89 10.64 26.62
C ALA A 343 0.57 10.60 25.13
N ASN A 344 0.25 9.41 24.64
CA ASN A 344 -0.28 9.22 23.30
C ASN A 344 -1.62 9.92 23.07
N GLY A 345 -1.91 10.14 21.79
CA GLY A 345 -3.25 10.34 21.28
C GLY A 345 -4.13 9.12 21.58
N ILE A 346 -5.44 9.34 21.64
CA ILE A 346 -6.39 8.30 22.03
C ILE A 346 -6.31 7.06 21.13
N PHE A 347 -6.07 7.21 19.83
CA PHE A 347 -6.01 6.08 18.90
C PHE A 347 -4.73 5.25 19.10
N VAL A 348 -3.55 5.89 19.07
CA VAL A 348 -2.27 5.18 19.26
C VAL A 348 -2.15 4.52 20.63
N LYS A 349 -2.75 5.14 21.67
CA LYS A 349 -2.86 4.54 23.01
C LYS A 349 -3.36 3.09 23.01
N PHE A 350 -4.30 2.73 22.14
CA PHE A 350 -4.85 1.37 22.04
C PHE A 350 -4.26 0.59 20.85
N LEU A 351 -3.95 1.26 19.74
CA LEU A 351 -3.34 0.62 18.58
C LEU A 351 -2.00 -0.03 18.94
N LYS A 352 -1.17 0.65 19.75
CA LYS A 352 0.18 0.19 20.08
C LYS A 352 0.22 -1.15 20.83
N ASP A 353 -0.78 -1.40 21.67
CA ASP A 353 -0.90 -2.63 22.46
C ASP A 353 -1.29 -3.84 21.57
N ARG A 354 -1.79 -3.58 20.35
CA ARG A 354 -2.29 -4.60 19.40
C ARG A 354 -1.46 -4.73 18.11
N LEU A 355 -0.64 -3.73 17.77
CA LEU A 355 0.00 -3.64 16.44
C LEU A 355 0.91 -4.82 16.09
N LEU A 356 1.52 -5.46 17.10
CA LEU A 356 2.43 -6.60 16.94
C LEU A 356 1.73 -7.97 16.88
N GLU A 357 0.40 -8.03 16.99
CA GLU A 357 -0.34 -9.30 16.97
C GLU A 357 -0.37 -9.91 15.56
N ASP A 358 -0.12 -11.22 15.47
CA ASP A 358 -0.12 -12.00 14.20
C ASP A 358 -1.56 -12.27 13.72
N LYS A 359 -2.24 -11.21 13.28
CA LYS A 359 -3.65 -11.19 12.86
C LYS A 359 -3.84 -10.38 11.58
N LYS A 360 -4.85 -10.76 10.77
CA LYS A 360 -5.30 -9.97 9.61
C LYS A 360 -5.58 -8.53 10.06
N VAL A 361 -5.07 -7.53 9.32
CA VAL A 361 -5.08 -6.12 9.74
C VAL A 361 -6.49 -5.61 10.09
N THR A 362 -7.53 -6.09 9.40
CA THR A 362 -8.92 -5.74 9.71
C THR A 362 -9.41 -6.25 11.06
N VAL A 363 -8.96 -7.43 11.50
CA VAL A 363 -9.32 -8.04 12.80
C VAL A 363 -8.57 -7.33 13.92
N LEU A 364 -7.29 -7.02 13.71
CA LEU A 364 -6.46 -6.23 14.63
C LEU A 364 -7.12 -4.86 14.90
N LEU A 365 -7.54 -4.15 13.85
CA LEU A 365 -8.22 -2.85 14.00
C LEU A 365 -9.60 -2.97 14.67
N ASP A 366 -10.33 -4.08 14.48
CA ASP A 366 -11.63 -4.32 15.11
C ASP A 366 -11.48 -4.48 16.65
N GLU A 367 -10.45 -5.22 17.09
CA GLU A 367 -10.10 -5.33 18.51
C GLU A 367 -9.66 -3.98 19.11
N VAL A 368 -8.93 -3.14 18.35
CA VAL A 368 -8.61 -1.76 18.76
C VAL A 368 -9.88 -0.91 18.89
N ALA A 369 -10.88 -1.10 18.01
CA ALA A 369 -12.17 -0.41 18.10
C ALA A 369 -12.94 -0.83 19.37
N GLU A 370 -12.95 -2.12 19.71
CA GLU A 370 -13.54 -2.60 20.96
C GLU A 370 -12.85 -1.99 22.20
N ASP A 371 -11.52 -1.97 22.21
CA ASP A 371 -10.74 -1.45 23.34
C ASP A 371 -10.90 0.07 23.51
N MET A 372 -10.95 0.82 22.41
CA MET A 372 -11.36 2.22 22.41
C MET A 372 -12.80 2.43 22.91
N GLY A 373 -13.73 1.52 22.57
CA GLY A 373 -15.13 1.56 23.01
C GLY A 373 -15.33 1.30 24.51
N LYS A 374 -14.38 0.60 25.15
CA LYS A 374 -14.34 0.37 26.61
C LYS A 374 -13.86 1.62 27.38
N CYS A 375 -13.27 2.62 26.71
CA CYS A 375 -12.70 3.80 27.36
C CYS A 375 -13.78 4.83 27.77
N PRO A 376 -13.85 5.25 29.05
CA PRO A 376 -14.82 6.26 29.49
C PRO A 376 -14.60 7.67 28.90
N LEU A 377 -13.37 8.01 28.51
CA LEU A 377 -13.00 9.34 28.01
C LEU A 377 -13.52 9.61 26.58
N THR A 378 -13.61 8.56 25.78
CA THR A 378 -13.96 8.60 24.34
C THR A 378 -15.44 8.38 24.09
N LYS A 379 -16.15 7.78 25.05
CA LYS A 379 -17.54 7.32 24.91
C LYS A 379 -18.48 8.43 24.44
N GLY A 380 -19.01 8.28 23.23
CA GLY A 380 -19.91 9.24 22.59
C GLY A 380 -19.23 10.47 21.98
N LYS A 381 -17.89 10.48 21.91
CA LYS A 381 -17.07 11.57 21.31
C LYS A 381 -16.18 11.08 20.18
N GLN A 382 -15.50 9.94 20.39
CA GLN A 382 -14.55 9.34 19.45
C GLN A 382 -14.74 7.83 19.44
N ALA A 383 -14.82 7.25 18.25
CA ALA A 383 -14.87 5.81 18.02
C ALA A 383 -14.16 5.52 16.70
N LEU A 384 -13.41 4.41 16.64
CA LEU A 384 -12.66 4.04 15.44
C LEU A 384 -13.63 3.61 14.32
N GLU A 385 -13.41 4.11 13.10
CA GLU A 385 -14.14 3.67 11.90
C GLU A 385 -13.19 2.90 10.99
N ILE A 386 -13.56 1.66 10.62
CA ILE A 386 -12.80 0.82 9.70
C ILE A 386 -13.50 0.82 8.34
N ARG A 387 -12.77 1.13 7.26
CA ARG A 387 -13.25 0.90 5.89
C ARG A 387 -12.27 -0.02 5.18
N SER A 388 -12.69 -1.22 4.81
CA SER A 388 -11.82 -2.20 4.18
C SER A 388 -12.39 -2.76 2.88
N SER A 389 -11.48 -3.06 1.96
CA SER A 389 -11.71 -3.89 0.78
C SER A 389 -10.82 -5.15 0.79
N LEU A 390 -10.05 -5.38 1.86
CA LEU A 390 -9.04 -6.43 1.93
C LEU A 390 -9.69 -7.83 1.94
N SER A 391 -9.63 -8.52 0.81
CA SER A 391 -10.13 -9.90 0.67
C SER A 391 -9.22 -10.89 1.39
N GLU A 392 -7.93 -10.89 1.06
CA GLU A 392 -6.93 -11.85 1.55
C GLU A 392 -6.60 -11.70 3.05
N GLN A 393 -5.99 -12.72 3.65
CA GLN A 393 -5.65 -12.80 5.08
C GLN A 393 -4.34 -12.07 5.43
N ARG A 394 -4.10 -10.87 4.87
CA ARG A 394 -2.82 -10.15 5.05
C ARG A 394 -2.71 -9.50 6.43
N ALA A 395 -1.53 -9.59 7.03
CA ALA A 395 -1.18 -9.08 8.35
C ALA A 395 0.06 -8.16 8.29
N LEU A 396 0.26 -7.28 9.26
CA LEU A 396 1.49 -6.47 9.32
C LEU A 396 2.74 -7.32 9.67
N THR A 397 2.51 -8.45 10.33
CA THR A 397 3.47 -9.50 10.66
C THR A 397 3.87 -10.39 9.47
N ASP A 398 3.24 -10.25 8.31
CA ASP A 398 3.58 -11.05 7.12
C ASP A 398 5.08 -10.92 6.79
N PRO A 399 5.79 -12.03 6.52
CA PRO A 399 7.23 -12.00 6.28
C PRO A 399 7.54 -11.38 4.92
N VAL A 400 8.67 -10.67 4.85
CA VAL A 400 9.19 -10.14 3.58
C VAL A 400 9.77 -11.29 2.75
N GLN A 401 9.23 -11.49 1.54
CA GLN A 401 9.79 -12.43 0.58
C GLN A 401 11.09 -11.85 0.02
N GLN A 402 12.22 -12.24 0.63
CA GLN A 402 13.56 -11.89 0.17
C GLN A 402 13.86 -12.49 -1.21
N SER A 403 13.37 -11.83 -2.27
CA SER A 403 13.87 -12.06 -3.62
C SER A 403 15.31 -11.55 -3.69
N THR A 404 16.22 -12.43 -4.05
CA THR A 404 17.66 -12.14 -4.11
C THR A 404 17.95 -11.02 -5.09
N SER A 405 18.35 -9.85 -4.57
CA SER A 405 19.08 -8.82 -5.34
C SER A 405 18.41 -8.36 -6.65
N SER A 406 17.09 -8.14 -6.65
CA SER A 406 16.51 -7.36 -7.76
C SER A 406 17.06 -5.92 -7.72
N ALA A 407 17.31 -5.33 -8.89
CA ALA A 407 17.84 -3.96 -8.97
C ALA A 407 16.89 -2.94 -8.33
N GLU A 408 15.59 -3.21 -8.38
CA GLU A 408 14.52 -2.43 -7.74
C GLU A 408 14.59 -2.52 -6.21
N SER A 409 14.74 -3.73 -5.64
CA SER A 409 14.92 -3.92 -4.19
C SER A 409 16.19 -3.22 -3.68
N LEU A 410 17.30 -3.32 -4.42
CA LEU A 410 18.52 -2.57 -4.12
C LEU A 410 18.31 -1.05 -4.21
N ALA A 411 17.61 -0.55 -5.23
CA ALA A 411 17.30 0.86 -5.36
C ALA A 411 16.46 1.38 -4.20
N ARG A 412 15.38 0.67 -3.81
CA ARG A 412 14.56 1.00 -2.64
C ARG A 412 15.36 0.99 -1.35
N ASN A 413 16.19 -0.04 -1.12
CA ASN A 413 17.08 -0.11 0.04
C ASN A 413 18.04 1.09 0.11
N LEU A 414 18.69 1.44 -1.01
CA LEU A 414 19.61 2.57 -1.09
C LEU A 414 18.90 3.93 -0.93
N GLN A 415 17.68 4.08 -1.44
CA GLN A 415 16.90 5.31 -1.29
C GLN A 415 16.42 5.51 0.15
N TRP A 416 15.95 4.43 0.81
CA TRP A 416 15.58 4.47 2.23
C TRP A 416 16.79 4.67 3.16
N ALA A 417 17.92 4.01 2.89
CA ALA A 417 19.16 4.14 3.68
C ALA A 417 19.69 5.58 3.66
N LYS A 418 19.68 6.25 2.50
CA LYS A 418 20.06 7.67 2.38
C LYS A 418 19.28 8.57 3.35
N ALA A 419 18.00 8.29 3.59
CA ALA A 419 17.18 9.07 4.52
C ALA A 419 17.46 8.82 6.01
N HIS A 420 18.26 7.81 6.35
CA HIS A 420 18.49 7.34 7.74
C HIS A 420 19.96 7.26 8.15
N GLU A 421 20.90 7.41 7.22
CA GLU A 421 22.33 7.54 7.51
C GLU A 421 22.63 8.78 8.38
N LEU A 422 22.97 8.54 9.65
CA LEU A 422 23.54 9.52 10.57
C LEU A 422 25.02 9.82 10.22
N PRO A 423 25.53 11.03 10.53
CA PRO A 423 26.96 11.30 10.49
C PRO A 423 27.72 10.49 11.54
N GLU A 424 28.97 10.12 11.24
CA GLU A 424 29.84 9.46 12.22
C GLU A 424 30.25 10.42 13.34
N SER A 425 30.34 9.90 14.57
CA SER A 425 30.84 10.65 15.72
C SER A 425 32.33 10.99 15.56
N MET A 426 32.72 12.22 15.88
CA MET A 426 34.05 12.76 15.58
C MET A 426 34.74 13.34 16.83
N SER A 427 36.05 13.13 16.95
CA SER A 427 36.88 13.76 17.99
C SER A 427 37.62 14.97 17.41
N LEU A 428 37.54 16.10 18.11
CA LEU A 428 38.05 17.39 17.68
C LEU A 428 39.18 17.84 18.61
N GLU A 429 40.43 17.75 18.14
CA GLU A 429 41.62 18.18 18.89
C GLU A 429 41.97 19.66 18.61
N PHE A 430 41.85 20.54 19.59
CA PHE A 430 42.13 21.98 19.50
C PHE A 430 43.61 22.30 19.70
N GLN A 431 44.08 23.48 19.28
CA GLN A 431 45.50 23.84 19.32
C GLN A 431 46.02 23.92 20.76
N CYS A 432 45.17 24.34 21.70
CA CYS A 432 45.43 24.27 23.14
C CYS A 432 45.45 22.85 23.75
N GLY A 433 45.27 21.79 22.94
CA GLY A 433 45.37 20.38 23.34
C GLY A 433 44.10 19.76 23.92
N VAL A 434 43.01 20.54 24.01
CA VAL A 434 41.67 20.07 24.41
C VAL A 434 41.07 19.17 23.34
N GLU A 435 40.45 18.06 23.73
CA GLU A 435 39.64 17.24 22.82
C GLU A 435 38.16 17.32 23.16
N ILE A 436 37.35 17.58 22.13
CA ILE A 436 35.89 17.56 22.20
C ILE A 436 35.37 16.39 21.35
N GLN A 437 34.64 15.48 21.98
CA GLN A 437 33.81 14.53 21.26
C GLN A 437 32.54 15.24 20.81
N LEU A 438 32.23 15.10 19.52
CA LEU A 438 31.02 15.56 18.87
C LEU A 438 30.29 14.32 18.34
N GLY A 439 29.01 14.17 18.68
CA GLY A 439 28.20 13.01 18.33
C GLY A 439 26.79 13.38 17.91
N PHE A 440 26.12 12.42 17.27
CA PHE A 440 24.85 12.60 16.59
C PHE A 440 23.86 11.51 16.98
N ALA A 441 22.58 11.86 17.08
CA ALA A 441 21.47 10.92 17.26
C ALA A 441 20.26 11.36 16.43
N ALA A 442 19.44 10.41 15.95
CA ALA A 442 18.20 10.69 15.24
C ALA A 442 17.01 10.50 16.19
N GLU A 443 16.12 11.49 16.28
CA GLU A 443 14.82 11.35 16.95
C GLU A 443 13.74 10.99 15.91
N PHE A 444 13.79 11.60 14.73
CA PHE A 444 12.94 11.34 13.56
C PHE A 444 13.77 11.49 12.28
N SER A 445 13.26 11.08 11.11
CA SER A 445 14.01 11.23 9.83
C SER A 445 14.33 12.70 9.49
N ASN A 446 13.58 13.68 10.02
CA ASN A 446 13.89 15.11 9.90
C ASN A 446 14.39 15.79 11.19
N VAL A 447 14.62 15.04 12.28
CA VAL A 447 15.03 15.58 13.58
C VAL A 447 16.30 14.89 14.08
N MET A 448 17.38 15.66 14.23
CA MET A 448 18.67 15.18 14.71
C MET A 448 19.11 15.97 15.94
N ILE A 449 19.76 15.29 16.89
CA ILE A 449 20.36 15.90 18.06
C ILE A 449 21.88 15.84 17.89
N ILE A 450 22.51 16.98 18.12
CA ILE A 450 23.96 17.12 18.20
C ILE A 450 24.32 17.23 19.68
N TYR A 451 25.30 16.44 20.13
CA TYR A 451 25.83 16.53 21.48
C TYR A 451 27.36 16.69 21.49
N THR A 452 27.85 17.49 22.44
CA THR A 452 29.28 17.76 22.62
C THR A 452 29.74 17.47 24.05
N GLN A 453 30.92 16.87 24.18
CA GLN A 453 31.56 16.57 25.46
C GLN A 453 33.06 16.83 25.38
N ILE A 454 33.61 17.51 26.39
CA ILE A 454 35.07 17.67 26.52
C ILE A 454 35.62 16.37 27.12
N VAL A 455 36.40 15.63 26.32
CA VAL A 455 36.98 14.33 26.72
C VAL A 455 38.36 14.51 27.35
N ARG A 456 39.14 15.46 26.85
CA ARG A 456 40.50 15.75 27.34
C ARG A 456 40.66 17.23 27.62
N LYS A 457 41.10 17.58 28.83
CA LYS A 457 41.50 18.94 29.23
C LYS A 457 42.95 18.89 29.74
N PRO A 458 43.92 19.54 29.05
CA PRO A 458 45.28 19.69 29.54
C PRO A 458 45.37 20.35 30.92
N PRO A 459 46.41 20.03 31.73
CA PRO A 459 46.55 20.55 33.10
C PRO A 459 46.85 22.06 33.16
N GLU A 460 47.34 22.63 32.05
CA GLU A 460 47.65 24.06 31.92
C GLU A 460 46.39 24.94 31.82
N ILE A 461 45.26 24.34 31.43
CA ILE A 461 43.97 25.02 31.28
C ILE A 461 43.18 24.87 32.57
N THR A 462 42.78 25.99 33.18
CA THR A 462 41.98 26.01 34.43
C THR A 462 40.54 25.64 34.12
N ALA A 463 39.88 26.44 33.29
CA ALA A 463 38.50 26.26 32.85
C ALA A 463 38.41 26.22 31.32
N CYS A 464 37.44 25.46 30.80
CA CYS A 464 37.12 25.46 29.38
C CYS A 464 35.64 25.08 29.15
N ARG A 465 35.02 25.68 28.13
CA ARG A 465 33.64 25.45 27.72
C ARG A 465 33.54 25.34 26.20
N ALA A 466 33.03 24.21 25.73
CA ALA A 466 32.61 24.01 24.36
C ALA A 466 31.19 24.56 24.15
N HIS A 467 30.86 25.03 22.95
CA HIS A 467 29.50 25.19 22.47
C HIS A 467 29.47 25.20 20.93
N ILE A 468 28.30 24.97 20.34
CA ILE A 468 28.10 24.96 18.89
C ILE A 468 27.20 26.12 18.44
N THR A 469 27.51 26.73 17.30
CA THR A 469 26.87 27.96 16.79
C THR A 469 26.98 28.03 15.26
N ASP A 470 26.53 29.12 14.65
CA ASP A 470 26.66 29.43 13.22
C ASP A 470 25.95 28.40 12.31
N PHE A 471 24.77 27.93 12.75
CA PHE A 471 23.93 27.02 11.97
C PHE A 471 23.36 27.69 10.70
N PRO A 472 23.03 26.91 9.65
CA PRO A 472 22.41 27.43 8.44
C PRO A 472 21.04 28.07 8.74
N LEU A 473 20.82 29.28 8.19
CA LEU A 473 19.57 30.05 8.38
C LEU A 473 18.31 29.29 7.94
N ASP A 474 18.43 28.36 6.98
CA ASP A 474 17.34 27.49 6.53
C ASP A 474 16.69 26.65 7.66
N LEU A 475 17.43 26.40 8.75
CA LEU A 475 16.98 25.56 9.87
C LEU A 475 16.29 26.33 11.01
N ASP A 476 16.31 27.67 10.98
CA ASP A 476 15.66 28.55 11.98
C ASP A 476 15.94 28.17 13.45
N VAL A 477 17.20 27.85 13.76
CA VAL A 477 17.63 27.39 15.09
C VAL A 477 17.72 28.58 16.06
N ASP A 478 16.83 28.65 17.07
CA ASP A 478 16.96 29.66 18.14
C ASP A 478 18.25 29.40 18.95
N PRO A 479 19.22 30.35 18.98
CA PRO A 479 20.45 30.20 19.76
C PRO A 479 20.20 29.92 21.25
N LYS A 480 19.08 30.39 21.83
CA LYS A 480 18.71 30.12 23.23
C LYS A 480 18.40 28.65 23.49
N GLU A 481 17.92 27.94 22.48
CA GLU A 481 17.53 26.54 22.56
C GLU A 481 18.67 25.55 22.23
N THR A 482 19.86 26.09 21.92
CA THR A 482 21.09 25.33 21.71
C THR A 482 21.89 25.15 23.01
N ASN A 483 22.82 24.19 23.00
CA ASN A 483 23.85 24.01 24.04
C ASN A 483 23.31 23.83 25.47
N LYS A 484 22.19 23.11 25.59
CA LYS A 484 21.50 22.85 26.86
C LYS A 484 22.19 21.78 27.70
N GLY A 485 21.92 21.77 29.01
CA GLY A 485 22.50 20.81 29.95
C GLY A 485 21.84 19.43 29.95
N THR A 486 20.59 19.34 29.48
CA THR A 486 19.88 18.06 29.26
C THR A 486 19.16 18.05 27.90
N PRO A 487 18.80 16.88 27.34
CA PRO A 487 18.05 16.81 26.09
C PRO A 487 16.63 17.40 26.21
N GLU A 488 15.98 17.26 27.37
CA GLU A 488 14.61 17.73 27.61
C GLU A 488 14.52 19.26 27.55
N GLU A 489 15.58 19.97 27.93
CA GLU A 489 15.70 21.42 27.77
C GLU A 489 15.72 21.86 26.29
N THR A 490 16.05 20.97 25.35
CA THR A 490 15.98 21.23 23.89
C THR A 490 14.63 20.83 23.27
N GLY A 491 13.68 20.32 24.07
CA GLY A 491 12.45 19.70 23.59
C GLY A 491 12.62 18.28 23.05
N SER A 492 13.76 17.63 23.31
CA SER A 492 13.98 16.20 23.00
C SER A 492 13.64 15.36 24.22
N TYR A 493 12.45 14.75 24.22
CA TYR A 493 11.97 13.92 25.33
C TYR A 493 12.07 12.41 25.09
N LEU A 494 12.24 11.99 23.84
CA LEU A 494 12.02 10.60 23.43
C LEU A 494 13.31 9.76 23.48
N VAL A 495 14.43 10.34 23.06
CA VAL A 495 15.76 9.69 23.00
C VAL A 495 16.69 10.11 24.14
N SER A 496 16.19 10.81 25.17
CA SER A 496 17.04 11.35 26.25
C SER A 496 17.70 10.27 27.12
N LYS A 497 17.15 9.06 27.13
CA LYS A 497 17.71 7.89 27.82
C LYS A 497 18.94 7.29 27.11
N ASP A 498 18.98 7.40 25.79
CA ASP A 498 19.98 6.75 24.93
C ASP A 498 21.20 7.65 24.68
N LEU A 499 21.10 8.93 25.04
CA LEU A 499 22.14 9.94 24.86
C LEU A 499 23.21 9.89 25.98
N PRO A 500 24.51 10.09 25.64
CA PRO A 500 25.58 10.09 26.64
C PRO A 500 25.44 11.23 27.65
N LYS A 501 25.48 10.91 28.94
CA LYS A 501 25.35 11.89 30.03
C LYS A 501 26.54 12.85 30.08
N HIS A 502 26.31 14.03 30.66
CA HIS A 502 27.31 15.11 30.79
C HIS A 502 27.82 15.65 29.43
N CYS A 503 26.90 15.82 28.48
CA CYS A 503 27.12 16.56 27.23
C CYS A 503 26.35 17.89 27.24
N LEU A 504 26.65 18.77 26.29
CA LEU A 504 25.74 19.85 25.88
C LEU A 504 24.98 19.44 24.61
N TYR A 505 23.66 19.64 24.59
CA TYR A 505 22.77 19.17 23.54
C TYR A 505 22.19 20.31 22.71
N THR A 506 21.95 20.06 21.42
CA THR A 506 21.22 20.95 20.51
C THR A 506 20.35 20.11 19.59
N ARG A 507 19.06 20.44 19.49
CA ARG A 507 18.08 19.76 18.64
C ARG A 507 17.87 20.53 17.34
N LEU A 508 18.00 19.83 16.21
CA LEU A 508 17.73 20.36 14.86
C LEU A 508 16.49 19.66 14.31
N SER A 509 15.35 20.35 14.31
CA SER A 509 14.04 19.76 14.05
C SER A 509 13.49 19.87 12.62
N ALA A 510 14.17 20.61 11.74
CA ALA A 510 13.67 20.98 10.41
C ALA A 510 14.61 20.57 9.27
N LEU A 511 15.27 19.41 9.36
CA LEU A 511 16.30 18.99 8.39
C LEU A 511 15.79 18.90 6.94
N GLN A 512 14.48 18.75 6.70
CA GLN A 512 13.90 18.77 5.35
C GLN A 512 14.11 20.11 4.64
N LYS A 513 14.21 21.21 5.39
CA LYS A 513 14.40 22.58 4.89
C LYS A 513 15.82 22.88 4.41
N LEU A 514 16.80 22.10 4.87
CA LEU A 514 18.23 22.31 4.60
C LEU A 514 18.55 22.19 3.09
N ARG A 515 18.90 23.31 2.46
CA ARG A 515 19.16 23.37 1.01
C ARG A 515 20.56 22.94 0.62
N GLU A 516 21.55 23.35 1.42
CA GLU A 516 22.97 23.08 1.21
C GLU A 516 23.52 22.07 2.23
N HIS A 517 24.83 22.02 2.44
CA HIS A 517 25.42 21.19 3.48
C HIS A 517 25.15 21.81 4.87
N LEU A 518 24.96 20.96 5.89
CA LEU A 518 24.94 21.37 7.28
C LEU A 518 26.37 21.65 7.73
N ILE A 519 26.67 22.95 7.75
CA ILE A 519 27.92 23.53 8.23
C ILE A 519 27.59 24.30 9.51
N PHE A 520 28.40 24.11 10.56
CA PHE A 520 28.27 24.83 11.84
C PHE A 520 29.64 24.94 12.53
N THR A 521 29.76 25.87 13.48
CA THR A 521 31.02 26.11 14.22
C THR A 521 30.97 25.46 15.59
N VAL A 522 32.05 24.77 15.99
CA VAL A 522 32.34 24.40 17.38
C VAL A 522 33.31 25.44 17.95
N CYS A 523 32.85 26.19 18.94
CA CYS A 523 33.63 27.19 19.67
C CYS A 523 34.11 26.62 21.01
N LEU A 524 35.38 26.83 21.33
CA LEU A 524 36.01 26.45 22.59
C LEU A 524 36.53 27.72 23.27
N HIS A 525 35.91 28.09 24.39
CA HIS A 525 36.41 29.17 25.25
C HIS A 525 37.20 28.56 26.41
N TYR A 526 38.39 29.06 26.71
CA TYR A 526 39.27 28.48 27.73
C TYR A 526 40.23 29.48 28.38
N GLU A 527 40.73 29.15 29.56
CA GLU A 527 41.60 30.00 30.38
C GLU A 527 42.87 29.24 30.76
N TYR A 528 44.03 29.88 30.65
CA TYR A 528 45.30 29.32 31.12
C TYR A 528 45.57 29.65 32.59
N SER A 529 46.22 28.74 33.30
CA SER A 529 46.62 28.95 34.70
C SER A 529 47.53 30.16 34.85
N GLY A 530 47.00 31.23 35.44
CA GLY A 530 47.72 32.49 35.69
C GLY A 530 47.53 33.59 34.65
N MET A 531 46.60 33.42 33.71
CA MET A 531 46.11 34.50 32.83
C MET A 531 44.68 34.89 33.20
N GLU A 532 44.34 36.18 33.10
CA GLU A 532 42.95 36.67 33.24
C GLU A 532 42.19 36.67 31.91
N ASP A 533 42.89 36.61 30.78
CA ASP A 533 42.28 36.62 29.44
C ASP A 533 41.70 35.25 29.05
N THR A 534 40.40 35.22 28.75
CA THR A 534 39.75 34.05 28.12
C THR A 534 40.12 33.98 26.63
N MET A 535 40.60 32.82 26.19
CA MET A 535 40.92 32.51 24.79
C MET A 535 39.70 31.88 24.08
N ASP A 536 39.55 32.12 22.78
CA ASP A 536 38.53 31.51 21.91
C ASP A 536 39.20 30.81 20.72
N GLU A 537 38.94 29.52 20.54
CA GLU A 537 39.28 28.76 19.34
C GLU A 537 38.01 28.25 18.65
N ARG A 538 38.01 28.24 17.32
CA ARG A 538 36.85 27.84 16.51
C ARG A 538 37.22 26.81 15.46
N LYS A 539 36.33 25.84 15.26
CA LYS A 539 36.40 24.87 14.15
C LYS A 539 35.07 24.81 13.41
N GLU A 540 35.11 25.06 12.11
CA GLU A 540 34.00 24.81 11.21
C GLU A 540 33.89 23.29 10.95
N ILE A 541 32.67 22.75 11.07
CA ILE A 541 32.35 21.35 10.87
C ILE A 541 31.32 21.23 9.74
N ASN A 542 31.60 20.36 8.76
CA ASN A 542 30.70 20.08 7.64
C ASN A 542 30.34 18.59 7.64
N ILE A 543 29.07 18.28 7.92
CA ILE A 543 28.55 16.89 7.96
C ILE A 543 27.70 16.55 6.72
N GLY A 544 27.87 17.29 5.63
CA GLY A 544 27.11 17.08 4.40
C GLY A 544 25.61 17.31 4.60
N LYS A 545 24.78 16.39 4.10
CA LYS A 545 23.33 16.42 4.32
C LYS A 545 22.94 15.21 5.17
N PRO A 546 22.57 15.37 6.45
CA PRO A 546 22.17 14.25 7.30
C PRO A 546 20.72 13.81 7.02
N LEU A 547 20.42 12.53 7.26
CA LEU A 547 19.06 11.98 7.24
C LEU A 547 18.23 12.41 6.00
N ILE A 548 16.97 12.83 6.17
CA ILE A 548 16.05 13.19 5.07
C ILE A 548 16.59 14.31 4.16
N ALA A 549 17.53 15.14 4.61
CA ALA A 549 18.07 16.24 3.82
C ALA A 549 18.73 15.74 2.51
N LYS A 550 19.18 14.48 2.46
CA LYS A 550 19.71 13.84 1.24
C LYS A 550 18.66 13.72 0.12
N LEU A 551 17.37 13.61 0.44
CA LEU A 551 16.29 13.54 -0.57
C LEU A 551 15.92 14.92 -1.13
N GLY A 552 16.12 15.99 -0.33
CA GLY A 552 15.95 17.37 -0.79
C GLY A 552 14.48 17.80 -0.94
N LEU A 553 13.63 17.45 0.03
CA LEU A 553 12.19 17.73 0.05
C LEU A 553 11.82 19.24 -0.04
N HIS A 554 12.78 20.15 0.16
CA HIS A 554 12.60 21.60 -0.05
C HIS A 554 12.52 22.03 -1.52
N ARG A 555 12.77 21.14 -2.50
CA ARG A 555 12.72 21.49 -3.91
C ARG A 555 11.27 21.51 -4.39
N GLY A 556 10.76 22.70 -4.70
CA GLY A 556 9.49 22.86 -5.41
C GLY A 556 9.47 22.08 -6.73
N PHE A 557 8.25 21.67 -7.12
CA PHE A 557 7.94 20.79 -8.26
C PHE A 557 8.98 20.80 -9.40
N LYS A 558 9.69 19.68 -9.59
CA LYS A 558 10.34 19.42 -10.87
C LYS A 558 9.25 18.99 -11.86
N PRO A 559 9.05 19.69 -13.00
CA PRO A 559 8.32 19.10 -14.11
C PRO A 559 9.01 17.78 -14.48
N ARG A 560 8.24 16.70 -14.65
CA ARG A 560 8.81 15.41 -15.09
C ARG A 560 9.51 15.61 -16.43
N ASN A 561 10.85 15.53 -16.44
CA ASN A 561 11.60 15.39 -17.67
C ASN A 561 11.21 14.04 -18.30
N CYS A 562 10.37 14.07 -19.33
CA CYS A 562 10.19 12.91 -20.19
C CYS A 562 11.56 12.50 -20.75
N PRO A 563 11.92 11.21 -20.76
CA PRO A 563 13.12 10.76 -21.44
C PRO A 563 12.99 11.08 -22.94
N PRO A 564 14.02 11.65 -23.58
CA PRO A 564 13.95 11.95 -25.00
C PRO A 564 14.00 10.67 -25.84
N THR A 565 13.54 10.79 -27.08
CA THR A 565 13.71 9.83 -28.19
C THR A 565 13.01 8.47 -28.09
N CYS A 566 11.81 8.42 -28.66
CA CYS A 566 11.44 7.42 -29.68
C CYS A 566 10.43 8.04 -30.68
N CYS A 567 10.89 8.99 -31.50
CA CYS A 567 10.09 9.52 -32.61
C CYS A 567 10.21 8.58 -33.82
N VAL A 568 9.12 7.87 -34.16
CA VAL A 568 9.01 7.10 -35.40
C VAL A 568 8.54 8.01 -36.54
N PRO A 569 9.23 8.07 -37.70
CA PRO A 569 8.84 8.95 -38.81
C PRO A 569 7.98 8.25 -39.88
N GLY A 570 7.06 9.01 -40.49
CA GLY A 570 6.20 8.61 -41.62
C GLY A 570 4.73 8.45 -41.21
N TYR A 571 3.72 8.90 -41.97
CA TYR A 571 3.70 9.39 -43.36
C TYR A 571 2.43 10.30 -43.59
N PRO A 572 2.06 10.81 -44.79
CA PRO A 572 1.96 12.26 -44.99
C PRO A 572 0.56 12.86 -45.24
N PHE A 573 0.52 14.21 -45.15
CA PHE A 573 -0.32 15.18 -45.89
C PHE A 573 -1.73 14.80 -46.37
N HIS A 574 -2.73 15.60 -45.97
CA HIS A 574 -3.77 16.09 -46.89
C HIS A 574 -4.19 17.54 -46.54
N ASN A 575 -4.45 18.34 -47.58
CA ASN A 575 -4.72 19.78 -47.51
C ASN A 575 -6.15 20.13 -47.05
N PRO A 576 -6.39 21.37 -46.56
CA PRO A 576 -7.73 21.87 -46.24
C PRO A 576 -8.53 22.24 -47.50
N VAL A 577 -9.85 22.18 -47.40
CA VAL A 577 -10.80 22.73 -48.38
C VAL A 577 -11.91 23.49 -47.64
N GLU A 578 -12.26 24.66 -48.17
CA GLU A 578 -13.25 25.60 -47.64
C GLU A 578 -14.70 25.20 -47.99
N SER A 579 -15.66 25.55 -47.13
CA SER A 579 -16.95 26.10 -47.57
C SER A 579 -17.70 26.79 -46.42
N SER A 580 -18.20 27.99 -46.72
CA SER A 580 -18.87 28.99 -45.87
C SER A 580 -20.43 28.86 -45.92
N PRO A 581 -21.26 29.89 -45.61
CA PRO A 581 -21.42 30.70 -44.39
C PRO A 581 -22.90 30.77 -43.90
N GLU A 582 -23.17 31.49 -42.79
CA GLU A 582 -24.37 32.32 -42.44
C GLU A 582 -24.47 32.42 -40.88
N ALA A 583 -25.03 33.45 -40.22
CA ALA A 583 -25.17 34.90 -40.45
C ALA A 583 -25.65 35.55 -39.12
N ALA A 584 -25.65 36.90 -39.03
CA ALA A 584 -26.19 37.72 -37.92
C ALA A 584 -25.43 37.74 -36.56
N GLU A 585 -25.44 38.81 -35.75
CA GLU A 585 -25.36 40.26 -36.01
C GLU A 585 -25.01 41.00 -34.68
N TYR A 586 -24.39 42.18 -34.78
CA TYR A 586 -24.05 43.19 -33.75
C TYR A 586 -24.60 43.10 -32.31
N TYR A 587 -23.73 43.34 -31.32
CA TYR A 587 -23.68 44.65 -30.60
C TYR A 587 -22.41 44.82 -29.75
N THR A 588 -21.75 45.98 -29.85
CA THR A 588 -20.72 46.47 -28.92
C THR A 588 -21.22 47.72 -28.21
N PRO A 589 -20.63 48.08 -27.05
CA PRO A 589 -20.11 49.45 -26.96
C PRO A 589 -18.68 49.53 -26.40
N SER A 590 -17.89 50.38 -27.05
CA SER A 590 -16.54 50.79 -26.67
C SER A 590 -16.53 52.04 -25.79
N HIS A 591 -15.54 52.19 -24.91
CA HIS A 591 -15.00 53.51 -24.54
C HIS A 591 -13.48 53.44 -24.29
N CYS A 592 -12.74 54.49 -24.67
CA CYS A 592 -11.27 54.52 -24.66
C CYS A 592 -10.72 55.81 -24.02
N HIS A 593 -9.53 55.70 -23.40
CA HIS A 593 -8.46 56.72 -23.29
C HIS A 593 -8.66 57.98 -22.38
N PRO A 594 -7.58 58.76 -22.05
CA PRO A 594 -6.11 58.50 -22.12
C PRO A 594 -5.24 58.98 -20.91
N SER A 595 -3.93 58.65 -20.95
CA SER A 595 -2.77 59.41 -20.38
C SER A 595 -2.59 59.46 -18.84
N SER A 596 -1.39 59.61 -18.23
CA SER A 596 -0.08 60.14 -18.67
C SER A 596 1.13 59.52 -17.91
N CYS A 597 2.33 59.55 -18.49
CA CYS A 597 3.62 59.36 -17.78
C CYS A 597 4.26 60.71 -17.41
N PRO A 598 5.34 60.74 -16.60
CA PRO A 598 6.64 61.15 -17.17
C PRO A 598 7.86 60.34 -16.64
N GLY A 599 8.99 60.40 -17.35
CA GLY A 599 10.26 59.78 -16.93
C GLY A 599 11.50 60.43 -17.57
N VAL A 600 12.66 60.30 -16.91
CA VAL A 600 14.01 60.87 -17.20
C VAL A 600 15.03 60.01 -16.41
N HIS A 601 16.21 59.51 -16.87
CA HIS A 601 16.93 59.52 -18.16
C HIS A 601 17.83 58.24 -18.28
N HIS A 602 18.65 58.15 -19.33
CA HIS A 602 19.71 57.13 -19.63
C HIS A 602 21.10 57.85 -19.72
N PRO A 603 22.31 57.25 -19.99
CA PRO A 603 22.58 56.17 -21.00
C PRO A 603 23.82 55.22 -20.84
N ASN A 604 23.85 54.15 -21.69
CA ASN A 604 24.95 53.68 -22.58
C ASN A 604 24.71 52.19 -22.96
N CYS A 605 24.32 51.85 -24.21
CA CYS A 605 25.18 51.49 -25.37
C CYS A 605 26.08 50.24 -25.15
N ALA A 606 26.16 49.24 -26.04
CA ALA A 606 25.60 49.10 -27.41
C ALA A 606 25.34 47.62 -27.79
N CYS A 607 24.66 47.39 -28.92
CA CYS A 607 24.38 46.07 -29.49
C CYS A 607 25.11 45.90 -30.85
N SER A 608 25.49 44.67 -31.22
CA SER A 608 25.89 44.34 -32.58
C SER A 608 25.40 42.95 -32.99
N THR A 609 25.03 42.83 -34.27
CA THR A 609 24.34 41.69 -34.87
C THR A 609 25.25 40.91 -35.81
N SER A 610 24.97 39.61 -35.99
CA SER A 610 25.08 38.95 -37.31
C SER A 610 24.40 37.59 -37.31
N ILE A 611 23.78 37.26 -38.45
CA ILE A 611 23.13 35.98 -38.76
C ILE A 611 23.85 35.40 -39.98
N THR A 612 24.23 34.13 -39.94
CA THR A 612 24.46 33.34 -41.17
C THR A 612 24.19 31.84 -40.93
N GLN A 613 23.72 31.17 -41.98
CA GLN A 613 23.12 29.82 -41.94
C GLN A 613 24.13 28.67 -42.24
N PRO A 614 23.74 27.38 -42.08
CA PRO A 614 24.68 26.26 -41.94
C PRO A 614 25.08 25.57 -43.26
N GLY A 615 26.11 24.71 -43.20
CA GLY A 615 26.58 23.93 -44.35
C GLY A 615 27.15 22.54 -44.01
N ALA A 616 26.48 21.52 -44.55
CA ALA A 616 26.98 20.20 -44.99
C ALA A 616 27.60 19.18 -44.00
N CYS A 617 27.25 17.91 -44.23
CA CYS A 617 27.79 16.72 -43.53
C CYS A 617 29.12 16.24 -44.12
N SER A 618 29.91 15.54 -43.30
CA SER A 618 30.95 14.62 -43.79
C SER A 618 31.20 13.51 -42.77
N CYS A 619 30.63 12.33 -43.00
CA CYS A 619 30.95 11.13 -42.24
C CYS A 619 32.17 10.45 -42.87
N ASN A 620 33.22 10.21 -42.09
CA ASN A 620 34.27 9.23 -42.43
C ASN A 620 34.73 8.56 -41.14
N GLY A 621 34.66 7.23 -41.11
CA GLY A 621 35.02 6.44 -39.94
C GLY A 621 36.43 5.90 -40.01
N THR A 622 37.05 5.69 -38.85
CA THR A 622 38.11 4.71 -38.65
C THR A 622 37.94 4.05 -37.29
N SER A 623 38.00 2.73 -37.28
CA SER A 623 38.12 1.93 -36.05
C SER A 623 39.57 1.95 -35.58
N SER A 624 39.80 2.12 -34.28
CA SER A 624 41.04 1.66 -33.65
C SER A 624 40.79 1.17 -32.23
N THR A 625 40.89 -0.15 -32.08
CA THR A 625 41.04 -0.82 -30.79
C THR A 625 42.45 -0.57 -30.25
N LEU A 626 42.57 -0.36 -28.94
CA LEU A 626 43.78 -0.75 -28.20
C LEU A 626 43.46 -0.94 -26.71
N ALA A 627 43.65 -2.16 -26.25
CA ALA A 627 43.50 -2.54 -24.85
C ALA A 627 44.83 -2.36 -24.09
N SER A 628 44.76 -2.10 -22.79
CA SER A 628 45.85 -2.43 -21.86
C SER A 628 45.31 -3.02 -20.56
N ARG A 629 45.87 -4.17 -20.18
CA ARG A 629 45.61 -4.89 -18.93
C ARG A 629 46.18 -4.13 -17.72
N ARG A 630 45.52 -4.26 -16.57
CA ARG A 630 46.05 -4.49 -15.20
C ARG A 630 44.89 -4.30 -14.21
N GLU A 631 44.76 -5.02 -13.11
CA GLU A 631 45.32 -6.31 -12.64
C GLU A 631 44.32 -6.82 -11.57
N LEU A 632 43.99 -8.11 -11.52
CA LEU A 632 43.11 -8.61 -10.45
C LEU A 632 43.90 -8.70 -9.14
N GLN A 633 43.52 -7.92 -8.13
CA GLN A 633 43.83 -8.21 -6.74
C GLN A 633 42.57 -8.70 -6.03
N HIS A 634 42.62 -9.94 -5.54
CA HIS A 634 41.59 -10.47 -4.67
C HIS A 634 41.65 -9.76 -3.32
N TYR A 635 40.64 -8.95 -3.01
CA TYR A 635 40.31 -8.58 -1.64
C TYR A 635 39.00 -9.28 -1.26
N SER A 636 39.07 -10.08 -0.19
CA SER A 636 37.88 -10.63 0.46
C SER A 636 37.16 -9.50 1.19
N PRO A 637 35.85 -9.27 0.98
CA PRO A 637 35.12 -8.28 1.76
C PRO A 637 34.93 -8.80 3.18
N THR A 638 35.67 -8.22 4.12
CA THR A 638 35.29 -8.24 5.55
C THR A 638 33.96 -7.52 5.69
N VAL A 639 33.00 -8.13 6.40
CA VAL A 639 31.68 -7.55 6.65
C VAL A 639 31.85 -6.25 7.45
N GLU A 640 31.67 -5.11 6.79
CA GLU A 640 31.55 -3.82 7.46
C GLU A 640 30.23 -3.78 8.23
N LYS A 641 30.29 -3.41 9.51
CA LYS A 641 29.11 -3.19 10.32
C LYS A 641 28.44 -1.90 9.84
N SER A 642 27.23 -2.01 9.33
CA SER A 642 26.38 -0.85 9.07
C SER A 642 26.10 -0.13 10.39
N ASN A 643 26.32 1.18 10.43
CA ASN A 643 25.91 2.05 11.54
C ASN A 643 24.38 2.24 11.49
N VAL A 644 23.65 1.21 11.92
CA VAL A 644 22.20 1.23 12.18
C VAL A 644 21.97 1.96 13.51
N PRO A 645 20.87 2.72 13.70
CA PRO A 645 20.49 3.24 15.01
C PRO A 645 20.46 2.14 16.09
N VAL A 646 20.80 2.52 17.32
CA VAL A 646 21.10 1.63 18.45
C VAL A 646 20.04 0.53 18.63
N GLU A 647 20.47 -0.72 18.48
CA GLU A 647 19.67 -1.90 18.81
C GLU A 647 19.41 -1.93 20.32
N THR A 648 18.14 -2.00 20.73
CA THR A 648 17.77 -2.25 22.13
C THR A 648 18.10 -3.69 22.47
N SER A 649 19.16 -3.92 23.24
CA SER A 649 19.44 -5.22 23.85
C SER A 649 18.36 -5.57 24.87
N ASP A 650 17.82 -6.79 24.80
CA ASP A 650 16.90 -7.35 25.78
C ASP A 650 17.43 -7.21 27.22
N ASP A 651 16.61 -6.61 28.09
CA ASP A 651 16.62 -6.92 29.53
C ASP A 651 15.20 -6.65 30.09
N ALA A 652 14.42 -7.73 30.24
CA ALA A 652 13.10 -7.67 30.83
C ALA A 652 13.19 -7.44 32.35
N VAL A 653 12.65 -6.33 32.84
CA VAL A 653 12.52 -6.06 34.28
C VAL A 653 11.05 -5.88 34.64
N GLU A 654 10.48 -6.85 35.36
CA GLU A 654 9.14 -6.77 35.93
C GLU A 654 9.00 -5.55 36.86
N LEU A 655 8.06 -4.65 36.56
CA LEU A 655 7.62 -3.60 37.47
C LEU A 655 6.38 -4.06 38.24
N GLY A 656 6.63 -4.83 39.31
CA GLY A 656 5.59 -5.23 40.26
C GLY A 656 5.04 -4.05 41.04
N PHE A 657 3.78 -3.66 40.77
CA PHE A 657 3.08 -2.61 41.51
C PHE A 657 2.65 -3.09 42.91
N LEU A 658 3.41 -2.67 43.94
CA LEU A 658 2.99 -2.80 45.34
C LEU A 658 2.02 -1.67 45.71
N LEU A 659 0.73 -1.99 45.74
CA LEU A 659 -0.30 -1.15 46.38
C LEU A 659 -0.21 -1.27 47.91
N SER A 660 0.01 -0.17 48.61
CA SER A 660 -0.04 -0.13 50.08
C SER A 660 -0.54 1.20 50.64
N GLY A 661 -1.85 1.28 50.89
CA GLY A 661 -2.49 2.25 51.78
C GLY A 661 -2.56 3.71 51.28
N SER A 662 -3.44 4.57 51.80
CA SER A 662 -4.60 4.37 52.69
C SER A 662 -5.48 5.61 52.56
N LEU A 663 -6.68 5.50 51.98
CA LEU A 663 -7.62 6.63 51.87
C LEU A 663 -8.78 6.47 52.87
N SER A 664 -8.70 7.21 53.96
CA SER A 664 -9.80 7.44 54.90
C SER A 664 -10.72 8.53 54.37
N PHE A 665 -12.02 8.25 54.27
CA PHE A 665 -13.03 9.26 53.98
C PHE A 665 -13.30 10.15 55.21
N SER A 666 -13.45 11.45 54.97
CA SER A 666 -14.09 12.39 55.90
C SER A 666 -15.22 13.11 55.17
N GLU A 667 -16.46 12.85 55.59
CA GLU A 667 -17.66 13.53 55.09
C GLU A 667 -17.85 14.92 55.73
N GLN A 668 -18.63 15.75 55.03
CA GLN A 668 -19.24 17.02 55.48
C GLN A 668 -18.25 18.20 55.70
N GLN A 669 -18.62 19.44 55.39
CA GLN A 669 -19.96 20.01 55.19
C GLN A 669 -19.99 21.09 54.10
#